data_AF-A0A933JRB8-F1
#
_entry.id   AF-A0A933JRB8-F1
#
_cell.length_a   1.000
_cell.length_b   1.000
_cell.length_c   1.000
_cell.angle_alpha   90.00
_cell.angle_beta   90.00
_cell.angle_gamma   90.00
#
_symmetry.space_group_name_H-M   'P 1'
#
loop_
_entity.id
_entity.type
_entity.pdbx_description
1 polymer ?
#
loop_
_entity_poly.entity_id
_entity_poly.type
_entity_poly.pdbx_seq_one_letter_code
_entity_poly.pdbx_strand_id
1 'polypeptide(L)'
;MSQLPELAVINPPLLLRASQLGLLIVLGATGCSGETEVLPKTPPPTARLLVDPNAGTTGQPFRLDASQSTSGGTSGGTSGGTSGETGALEYRFDPLGSGQWSAFSSEAAKVAKFDVPGTYSAKVEVRDSSGRSSQASAEITIRQNVPPTISLVVTPSEGPPPLFVTADLTGSVDPDDPAMPLSTRLDFDGDGQFDQTGTSDNRMAFTYTAEGEFTVRAEVEDEAGAVATRDLRVKVGFVVDLDVDANRDGLVTEEDDAIEETFSAAGGAAFLANLDDDDLDGVQDLLDTKSDVSDESDLARVIVRKIPDLPAGSTVTLSAEPPGVARLFTKTNGSFSERYRPSATSITLSASELSDDLELYVEGTKIWSATWDGRLKLTLTQRSASGNEESDVVELRESPIIFPNNLQAAERLYVMPINGDITENSAAVSVIRRGLPSGVELYEVDSDVYGWDRWVQDNMQTGYQSLPTVGGSRTVPTYLNTVRGFGQGDLRAFVPDELLGQDFGYVDPGGQESSHNYGGNIEVTAPYATSSQTWPLGRLLVGGGSGGTINGASHSDTVTRQERAVLDGQIQGPALELSSEWLMVGHLDEIFMLVPAPNATGERKWKVVFASPELALNHLRDLSINGQGSAVVFQALEIPRYNRFGEITGWQSAQSSVDAMLRDTEMVEYNERVQSRIDSIREKLANEMNLTADDVVEVPVLYEIDGYDGAADLAAARNPGVQNLVVVNDRLFVPNPQGPMLDGSDGWQGLTRAALEPLGLDVSFVDVWYSYHILVGEIHCGTEVQHVPYTTAWWSVEGR
;
A
#
# COMPACT_ATOMS: atom_id res chain seq x y z
N MET A 1 -28.05 -37.90 7.57
CA MET A 1 -29.19 -37.73 6.63
C MET A 1 -30.47 -37.73 7.42
N SER A 2 -31.42 -36.86 7.06
CA SER A 2 -32.76 -36.77 7.66
C SER A 2 -33.78 -37.59 6.87
N GLN A 3 -34.43 -38.57 7.51
CA GLN A 3 -35.75 -39.09 7.12
C GLN A 3 -36.56 -39.46 8.37
N LEU A 4 -37.87 -39.15 8.33
CA LEU A 4 -38.94 -39.50 9.29
C LEU A 4 -39.60 -40.85 8.84
N PRO A 5 -40.72 -41.39 9.41
CA PRO A 5 -41.60 -40.93 10.51
C PRO A 5 -42.15 -42.02 11.49
N GLU A 6 -43.01 -41.60 12.45
CA GLU A 6 -44.14 -42.36 13.11
C GLU A 6 -43.85 -43.66 13.91
N LEU A 7 -44.61 -44.13 14.92
CA LEU A 7 -45.86 -43.81 15.68
C LEU A 7 -45.67 -44.49 17.08
N ALA A 8 -46.23 -44.10 18.24
CA ALA A 8 -47.65 -44.16 18.61
C ALA A 8 -47.95 -43.74 20.08
N VAL A 9 -49.07 -43.03 20.28
CA VAL A 9 -50.08 -43.22 21.37
C VAL A 9 -49.81 -42.73 22.82
N ILE A 10 -50.41 -41.56 23.09
CA ILE A 10 -51.23 -41.12 24.26
C ILE A 10 -50.53 -40.77 25.60
N ASN A 11 -50.98 -39.63 26.15
CA ASN A 11 -50.37 -38.82 27.23
C ASN A 11 -51.47 -38.44 28.29
N PRO A 12 -51.31 -37.47 29.22
CA PRO A 12 -51.65 -37.59 30.65
C PRO A 12 -53.05 -37.00 30.99
N PRO A 13 -53.42 -36.70 32.27
CA PRO A 13 -53.06 -35.38 32.84
C PRO A 13 -52.94 -35.29 34.40
N LEU A 14 -52.73 -34.03 34.84
CA LEU A 14 -52.53 -33.49 36.20
C LEU A 14 -53.83 -33.20 37.01
N LEU A 15 -53.62 -32.88 38.31
CA LEU A 15 -54.51 -32.16 39.27
C LEU A 15 -55.75 -32.94 39.78
N LEU A 16 -56.24 -32.84 41.03
CA LEU A 16 -56.33 -31.69 41.96
C LEU A 16 -56.45 -32.16 43.45
N ARG A 17 -56.47 -31.22 44.40
CA ARG A 17 -56.69 -31.42 45.86
C ARG A 17 -58.13 -31.88 46.21
N ALA A 18 -58.32 -32.58 47.34
CA ALA A 18 -59.16 -32.12 48.49
C ALA A 18 -59.28 -33.13 49.65
N SER A 19 -59.59 -32.60 50.83
CA SER A 19 -59.81 -33.26 52.13
C SER A 19 -61.20 -33.87 52.34
N GLN A 20 -61.37 -34.86 53.24
CA GLN A 20 -62.18 -34.69 54.48
C GLN A 20 -62.13 -35.86 55.48
N LEU A 21 -62.47 -35.54 56.74
CA LEU A 21 -62.68 -36.45 57.89
C LEU A 21 -63.98 -37.28 57.75
N GLY A 22 -64.11 -38.39 58.48
CA GLY A 22 -65.43 -38.73 59.05
C GLY A 22 -65.74 -40.16 59.50
N LEU A 23 -65.56 -40.40 60.81
CA LEU A 23 -66.51 -41.08 61.72
C LEU A 23 -66.56 -42.62 61.90
N LEU A 24 -66.68 -42.97 63.19
CA LEU A 24 -66.91 -44.25 63.87
C LEU A 24 -68.18 -45.02 63.44
N ILE A 25 -68.13 -46.37 63.51
CA ILE A 25 -69.18 -47.34 64.00
C ILE A 25 -68.69 -48.81 63.77
N VAL A 26 -69.12 -49.88 64.46
CA VAL A 26 -69.32 -50.18 65.92
C VAL A 26 -69.69 -51.70 66.06
N LEU A 27 -69.47 -52.32 67.25
CA LEU A 27 -69.69 -53.76 67.60
C LEU A 27 -68.69 -54.77 66.97
N GLY A 28 -68.32 -55.90 67.60
CA GLY A 28 -68.57 -56.35 68.98
C GLY A 28 -68.22 -57.84 69.22
N ALA A 29 -67.90 -58.18 70.48
CA ALA A 29 -67.93 -59.52 71.11
C ALA A 29 -66.88 -60.62 70.76
N THR A 30 -65.99 -60.85 71.75
CA THR A 30 -65.62 -62.15 72.38
C THR A 30 -65.01 -63.33 71.58
N GLY A 31 -63.80 -63.74 72.03
CA GLY A 31 -63.66 -65.07 72.65
C GLY A 31 -62.47 -65.98 72.25
N CYS A 32 -61.48 -66.11 73.15
CA CYS A 32 -60.51 -67.23 73.26
C CYS A 32 -59.54 -67.46 72.07
N SER A 33 -58.32 -68.00 72.22
CA SER A 33 -57.50 -68.40 73.39
C SER A 33 -56.07 -68.75 72.92
N GLY A 34 -55.06 -68.58 73.79
CA GLY A 34 -53.77 -69.29 73.67
C GLY A 34 -52.56 -68.47 73.17
N GLU A 35 -51.55 -68.40 74.03
CA GLU A 35 -50.10 -68.56 73.77
C GLU A 35 -49.59 -68.26 72.33
N THR A 36 -48.66 -67.33 72.08
CA THR A 36 -47.30 -67.28 72.66
C THR A 36 -46.66 -65.90 72.43
N GLU A 37 -45.72 -65.51 73.28
CA GLU A 37 -44.99 -64.24 73.18
C GLU A 37 -43.87 -64.33 72.13
N VAL A 38 -44.01 -63.59 71.01
CA VAL A 38 -42.94 -63.38 70.03
C VAL A 38 -42.47 -61.93 70.16
N LEU A 39 -41.23 -61.73 70.61
CA LEU A 39 -40.63 -60.40 70.75
C LEU A 39 -40.64 -59.65 69.40
N PRO A 40 -40.99 -58.35 69.39
CA PRO A 40 -40.95 -57.56 68.15
C PRO A 40 -39.50 -57.44 67.67
N LYS A 41 -39.23 -57.97 66.49
CA LYS A 41 -37.93 -57.91 65.83
C LYS A 41 -37.65 -56.45 65.46
N THR A 42 -36.76 -55.77 66.19
CA THR A 42 -36.39 -54.38 65.90
C THR A 42 -35.83 -54.27 64.47
N PRO A 43 -36.23 -53.24 63.69
CA PRO A 43 -35.81 -53.11 62.30
C PRO A 43 -34.30 -52.85 62.18
N PRO A 44 -33.68 -53.15 61.02
CA PRO A 44 -32.29 -52.79 60.75
C PRO A 44 -32.09 -51.27 60.78
N PRO A 45 -30.84 -50.78 60.90
CA PRO A 45 -30.54 -49.36 60.70
C PRO A 45 -31.01 -48.89 59.32
N THR A 46 -31.26 -47.59 59.17
CA THR A 46 -31.57 -46.96 57.88
C THR A 46 -30.35 -46.20 57.39
N ALA A 47 -29.68 -46.75 56.37
CA ALA A 47 -28.54 -46.10 55.72
C ALA A 47 -28.96 -44.87 54.91
N ARG A 48 -28.09 -43.87 54.91
CA ARG A 48 -28.11 -42.70 54.04
C ARG A 48 -26.70 -42.47 53.50
N LEU A 49 -26.60 -41.98 52.27
CA LEU A 49 -25.35 -41.56 51.67
C LEU A 49 -25.60 -40.29 50.86
N LEU A 50 -24.84 -39.26 51.15
CA LEU A 50 -24.69 -38.06 50.35
C LEU A 50 -23.29 -38.07 49.74
N VAL A 51 -23.13 -37.47 48.57
CA VAL A 51 -21.81 -37.25 47.96
C VAL A 51 -21.70 -35.77 47.63
N ASP A 52 -20.59 -35.18 48.03
CA ASP A 52 -20.28 -33.77 47.80
C ASP A 52 -18.84 -33.63 47.25
N PRO A 53 -18.66 -33.10 46.02
CA PRO A 53 -19.70 -32.89 45.00
C PRO A 53 -20.27 -34.23 44.50
N ASN A 54 -21.40 -34.23 43.76
CA ASN A 54 -21.95 -35.44 43.15
C ASN A 54 -21.56 -35.63 41.66
N ALA A 55 -20.83 -34.67 41.09
CA ALA A 55 -20.18 -34.78 39.79
C ALA A 55 -18.92 -33.91 39.79
N GLY A 56 -17.92 -34.29 39.00
CA GLY A 56 -16.62 -33.61 38.97
C GLY A 56 -15.64 -34.26 37.98
N THR A 57 -14.34 -34.07 38.18
CA THR A 57 -13.29 -34.56 37.27
C THR A 57 -12.43 -35.67 37.84
N THR A 58 -11.62 -36.32 37.00
CA THR A 58 -10.62 -37.30 37.42
C THR A 58 -9.57 -36.64 38.32
N GLY A 59 -9.25 -37.26 39.46
CA GLY A 59 -8.30 -36.71 40.44
C GLY A 59 -8.93 -35.75 41.47
N GLN A 60 -10.11 -35.19 41.23
CA GLN A 60 -10.82 -34.37 42.22
C GLN A 60 -11.25 -35.21 43.46
N PRO A 61 -11.22 -34.66 44.69
CA PRO A 61 -11.69 -35.36 45.89
C PRO A 61 -13.22 -35.29 46.07
N PHE A 62 -13.84 -36.44 46.33
CA PHE A 62 -15.28 -36.60 46.58
C PHE A 62 -15.52 -37.06 48.02
N ARG A 63 -16.37 -36.35 48.76
CA ARG A 63 -16.76 -36.72 50.13
C ARG A 63 -18.02 -37.58 50.12
N LEU A 64 -17.86 -38.85 50.45
CA LEU A 64 -18.95 -39.78 50.79
C LEU A 64 -19.36 -39.54 52.25
N ASP A 65 -20.58 -39.06 52.51
CA ASP A 65 -21.07 -38.77 53.87
C ASP A 65 -22.34 -39.56 54.21
N ALA A 66 -22.24 -40.41 55.22
CA ALA A 66 -23.30 -41.28 55.72
C ALA A 66 -23.80 -40.90 57.13
N SER A 67 -23.42 -39.72 57.64
CA SER A 67 -23.77 -39.24 58.99
C SER A 67 -25.27 -39.11 59.25
N GLN A 68 -26.10 -39.02 58.21
CA GLN A 68 -27.56 -39.01 58.31
C GLN A 68 -28.20 -40.40 58.49
N SER A 69 -27.40 -41.46 58.65
CA SER A 69 -27.90 -42.82 58.90
C SER A 69 -28.41 -42.98 60.33
N THR A 70 -29.51 -43.73 60.52
CA THR A 70 -30.19 -43.84 61.82
C THR A 70 -30.30 -45.28 62.30
N SER A 71 -29.98 -45.55 63.57
CA SER A 71 -30.29 -46.83 64.23
C SER A 71 -31.81 -47.08 64.27
N GLY A 72 -32.26 -48.31 63.98
CA GLY A 72 -33.67 -48.69 63.82
C GLY A 72 -34.51 -48.74 65.11
N GLY A 73 -34.46 -47.69 65.94
CA GLY A 73 -35.24 -47.56 67.17
C GLY A 73 -36.59 -46.85 66.94
N THR A 74 -37.68 -47.47 67.37
CA THR A 74 -39.03 -46.86 67.32
C THR A 74 -39.17 -45.72 68.33
N SER A 75 -39.36 -44.49 67.83
CA SER A 75 -39.71 -43.30 68.62
C SER A 75 -41.19 -43.29 69.03
N GLY A 76 -41.56 -44.17 69.98
CA GLY A 76 -42.84 -44.14 70.68
C GLY A 76 -42.67 -43.59 72.09
N GLY A 77 -43.08 -42.34 72.34
CA GLY A 77 -42.69 -41.62 73.56
C GLY A 77 -43.61 -41.79 74.77
N THR A 78 -43.04 -41.68 75.97
CA THR A 78 -43.45 -40.67 76.97
C THR A 78 -42.42 -40.54 78.10
N SER A 79 -42.19 -39.28 78.54
CA SER A 79 -41.62 -38.85 79.82
C SER A 79 -40.57 -39.73 80.56
N GLY A 80 -39.34 -39.20 80.66
CA GLY A 80 -38.55 -39.37 81.89
C GLY A 80 -37.26 -40.20 81.78
N GLY A 81 -36.20 -39.56 81.29
CA GLY A 81 -34.83 -39.78 81.78
C GLY A 81 -34.18 -41.15 81.55
N THR A 82 -33.58 -41.34 80.37
CA THR A 82 -32.18 -41.75 80.20
C THR A 82 -31.69 -41.34 78.81
N SER A 83 -30.37 -41.33 78.61
CA SER A 83 -29.74 -41.14 77.30
C SER A 83 -30.36 -42.06 76.24
N GLY A 84 -30.83 -41.49 75.14
CA GLY A 84 -31.26 -42.29 74.00
C GLY A 84 -30.08 -43.10 73.46
N GLU A 85 -30.19 -44.42 73.45
CA GLU A 85 -29.27 -45.28 72.72
C GLU A 85 -29.50 -45.09 71.22
N THR A 86 -28.84 -44.09 70.64
CA THR A 86 -28.35 -44.22 69.27
C THR A 86 -27.35 -45.38 69.30
N GLY A 87 -27.82 -46.60 69.04
CA GLY A 87 -26.96 -47.77 69.02
C GLY A 87 -25.79 -47.52 68.08
N ALA A 88 -24.56 -47.68 68.59
CA ALA A 88 -23.35 -47.29 67.87
C ALA A 88 -23.35 -47.90 66.45
N LEU A 89 -23.36 -47.03 65.45
CA LEU A 89 -23.35 -47.42 64.05
C LEU A 89 -21.91 -47.55 63.57
N GLU A 90 -21.64 -48.60 62.81
CA GLU A 90 -20.39 -48.73 62.06
C GLU A 90 -20.68 -48.69 60.57
N TYR A 91 -19.79 -48.04 59.84
CA TYR A 91 -19.89 -47.72 58.41
C TYR A 91 -18.77 -48.42 57.64
N ARG A 92 -19.09 -48.94 56.46
CA ARG A 92 -18.10 -49.28 55.43
C ARG A 92 -18.54 -48.79 54.07
N PHE A 93 -17.57 -48.45 53.22
CA PHE A 93 -17.81 -47.81 51.93
C PHE A 93 -17.21 -48.63 50.78
N ASP A 94 -17.93 -48.70 49.67
CA ASP A 94 -17.49 -49.16 48.35
C ASP A 94 -17.62 -47.98 47.37
N PRO A 95 -16.59 -47.11 47.27
CA PRO A 95 -16.67 -45.86 46.51
C PRO A 95 -16.95 -46.06 45.01
N LEU A 96 -16.52 -47.18 44.46
CA LEU A 96 -16.65 -47.50 43.03
C LEU A 96 -17.95 -48.26 42.70
N GLY A 97 -18.71 -48.72 43.69
CA GLY A 97 -19.86 -49.61 43.51
C GLY A 97 -19.52 -51.04 43.10
N SER A 98 -18.23 -51.38 43.14
CA SER A 98 -17.56 -52.59 42.64
C SER A 98 -17.78 -53.86 43.48
N GLY A 99 -18.31 -53.73 44.70
CA GLY A 99 -18.31 -54.79 45.72
C GLY A 99 -17.01 -54.86 46.55
N GLN A 100 -16.01 -54.00 46.32
CA GLN A 100 -14.81 -53.88 47.15
C GLN A 100 -15.04 -52.90 48.31
N TRP A 101 -15.41 -53.46 49.45
CA TRP A 101 -15.76 -52.69 50.65
C TRP A 101 -14.56 -52.39 51.54
N SER A 102 -14.55 -51.23 52.18
CA SER A 102 -13.65 -50.96 53.32
C SER A 102 -13.95 -51.86 54.52
N ALA A 103 -13.06 -51.86 55.51
CA ALA A 103 -13.41 -52.30 56.86
C ALA A 103 -14.56 -51.43 57.42
N PHE A 104 -15.29 -51.99 58.39
CA PHE A 104 -16.22 -51.24 59.21
C PHE A 104 -15.45 -50.32 60.18
N SER A 105 -15.94 -49.10 60.38
CA SER A 105 -15.39 -48.12 61.33
C SER A 105 -16.49 -47.22 61.91
N SER A 106 -16.17 -46.45 62.94
CA SER A 106 -17.05 -45.40 63.47
C SER A 106 -17.13 -44.14 62.59
N GLU A 107 -16.26 -44.03 61.57
CA GLU A 107 -16.21 -42.84 60.71
C GLU A 107 -17.36 -42.84 59.71
N ALA A 108 -18.29 -41.91 59.89
CA ALA A 108 -19.47 -41.77 59.05
C ALA A 108 -19.19 -41.09 57.70
N ALA A 109 -17.93 -40.74 57.39
CA ALA A 109 -17.56 -40.12 56.11
C ALA A 109 -16.23 -40.68 55.56
N LYS A 110 -16.06 -40.63 54.24
CA LYS A 110 -14.85 -41.06 53.54
C LYS A 110 -14.60 -40.20 52.30
N VAL A 111 -13.35 -39.78 52.09
CA VAL A 111 -12.93 -39.14 50.84
C VAL A 111 -12.48 -40.21 49.83
N ALA A 112 -12.85 -40.05 48.57
CA ALA A 112 -12.40 -40.87 47.45
C ALA A 112 -11.93 -39.97 46.28
N LYS A 113 -10.98 -40.46 45.49
CA LYS A 113 -10.61 -39.90 44.17
C LYS A 113 -10.91 -40.96 43.11
N PHE A 114 -11.13 -40.53 41.88
CA PHE A 114 -11.44 -41.39 40.74
C PHE A 114 -10.49 -41.06 39.59
N ASP A 115 -9.78 -42.05 39.07
CA ASP A 115 -8.74 -41.84 38.04
C ASP A 115 -9.22 -42.15 36.61
N VAL A 116 -10.49 -42.55 36.47
CA VAL A 116 -11.11 -42.95 35.19
C VAL A 116 -12.45 -42.23 35.04
N PRO A 117 -12.75 -41.61 33.88
CA PRO A 117 -14.06 -41.01 33.62
C PRO A 117 -15.18 -42.05 33.57
N GLY A 118 -16.36 -41.71 34.10
CA GLY A 118 -17.53 -42.59 34.12
C GLY A 118 -18.52 -42.28 35.23
N THR A 119 -19.65 -43.00 35.25
CA THR A 119 -20.63 -42.93 36.34
C THR A 119 -20.42 -44.09 37.30
N TYR A 120 -20.17 -43.77 38.57
CA TYR A 120 -20.00 -44.73 39.66
C TYR A 120 -21.22 -44.73 40.56
N SER A 121 -21.58 -45.90 41.10
CA SER A 121 -22.65 -46.04 42.09
C SER A 121 -22.01 -46.33 43.46
N ALA A 122 -21.52 -45.27 44.11
CA ALA A 122 -20.88 -45.38 45.42
C ALA A 122 -21.87 -45.89 46.46
N LYS A 123 -21.42 -46.80 47.33
CA LYS A 123 -22.27 -47.45 48.33
C LYS A 123 -21.70 -47.30 49.73
N VAL A 124 -22.60 -47.17 50.71
CA VAL A 124 -22.29 -47.35 52.13
C VAL A 124 -23.11 -48.51 52.67
N GLU A 125 -22.51 -49.30 53.55
CA GLU A 125 -23.21 -50.25 54.41
C GLU A 125 -23.06 -49.80 55.85
N VAL A 126 -24.20 -49.72 56.54
CA VAL A 126 -24.29 -49.26 57.93
C VAL A 126 -24.82 -50.41 58.75
N ARG A 127 -24.10 -50.80 59.81
CA ARG A 127 -24.54 -51.84 60.75
C ARG A 127 -24.76 -51.29 62.15
N ASP A 128 -25.66 -51.92 62.89
CA ASP A 128 -25.85 -51.69 64.32
C ASP A 128 -25.02 -52.66 65.19
N SER A 129 -25.01 -52.41 66.50
CA SER A 129 -24.37 -53.26 67.51
C SER A 129 -24.94 -54.68 67.62
N SER A 130 -26.09 -54.97 66.98
CA SER A 130 -26.69 -56.30 66.87
C SER A 130 -26.30 -57.01 65.58
N GLY A 131 -25.41 -56.43 64.76
CA GLY A 131 -24.92 -56.99 63.50
C GLY A 131 -25.91 -56.91 62.34
N ARG A 132 -27.01 -56.16 62.48
CA ARG A 132 -27.96 -55.93 61.37
C ARG A 132 -27.48 -54.76 60.54
N SER A 133 -27.49 -54.90 59.22
CA SER A 133 -27.09 -53.82 58.30
C SER A 133 -28.17 -53.43 57.29
N SER A 134 -28.00 -52.25 56.73
CA SER A 134 -28.63 -51.83 55.48
C SER A 134 -27.62 -51.06 54.62
N GLN A 135 -27.94 -50.91 53.34
CA GLN A 135 -27.10 -50.19 52.38
C GLN A 135 -27.85 -49.01 51.77
N ALA A 136 -27.08 -47.97 51.43
CA ALA A 136 -27.52 -46.86 50.60
C ALA A 136 -26.50 -46.64 49.49
N SER A 137 -26.96 -46.12 48.35
CA SER A 137 -26.14 -45.82 47.18
C SER A 137 -26.41 -44.41 46.68
N ALA A 138 -25.39 -43.78 46.12
CA ALA A 138 -25.46 -42.50 45.43
C ALA A 138 -24.66 -42.58 44.13
N GLU A 139 -25.10 -41.87 43.09
CA GLU A 139 -24.38 -41.79 41.83
C GLU A 139 -23.36 -40.66 41.86
N ILE A 140 -22.21 -40.89 41.21
CA ILE A 140 -21.11 -39.94 41.06
C ILE A 140 -20.70 -39.94 39.58
N THR A 141 -20.70 -38.78 38.92
CA THR A 141 -20.26 -38.66 37.53
C THR A 141 -18.90 -37.99 37.42
N ILE A 142 -17.92 -38.73 36.88
CA ILE A 142 -16.54 -38.31 36.70
C ILE A 142 -16.29 -38.00 35.23
N ARG A 143 -15.84 -36.79 34.92
CA ARG A 143 -15.32 -36.37 33.60
C ARG A 143 -13.80 -36.49 33.57
N GLN A 144 -13.21 -36.48 32.37
CA GLN A 144 -11.77 -36.31 32.23
C GLN A 144 -11.39 -34.89 32.66
N ASN A 145 -10.41 -34.74 33.55
CA ASN A 145 -9.88 -33.42 33.91
C ASN A 145 -9.09 -32.82 32.75
N VAL A 146 -9.27 -31.52 32.50
CA VAL A 146 -8.60 -30.76 31.44
C VAL A 146 -7.69 -29.69 32.07
N PRO A 147 -6.41 -29.57 31.69
CA PRO A 147 -5.52 -28.56 32.26
C PRO A 147 -6.04 -27.12 32.09
N PRO A 148 -5.71 -26.19 33.01
CA PRO A 148 -6.09 -24.79 32.92
C PRO A 148 -5.62 -24.09 31.64
N THR A 149 -6.35 -23.05 31.23
CA THR A 149 -5.91 -22.11 30.19
C THR A 149 -5.17 -20.94 30.84
N ILE A 150 -3.93 -20.68 30.41
CA ILE A 150 -3.09 -19.62 30.97
C ILE A 150 -3.26 -18.31 30.19
N SER A 151 -3.51 -17.23 30.92
CA SER A 151 -3.44 -15.85 30.41
C SER A 151 -2.29 -15.14 31.12
N LEU A 152 -1.08 -15.25 30.55
CA LEU A 152 0.12 -14.58 31.04
C LEU A 152 0.33 -13.27 30.29
N VAL A 153 0.39 -12.16 31.01
CA VAL A 153 0.83 -10.84 30.53
C VAL A 153 1.99 -10.39 31.41
N VAL A 154 3.06 -9.85 30.83
CA VAL A 154 4.17 -9.25 31.60
C VAL A 154 4.32 -7.79 31.17
N THR A 155 4.37 -6.88 32.12
CA THR A 155 4.39 -5.43 31.85
C THR A 155 5.38 -4.71 32.77
N PRO A 156 6.28 -3.88 32.21
CA PRO A 156 6.67 -3.85 30.79
C PRO A 156 7.30 -5.19 30.36
N SER A 157 7.28 -5.49 29.06
CA SER A 157 7.98 -6.64 28.48
C SER A 157 9.44 -6.33 28.11
N GLU A 158 9.86 -5.07 28.23
CA GLU A 158 11.23 -4.66 27.94
C GLU A 158 11.62 -3.35 28.64
N GLY A 159 12.92 -3.04 28.64
CA GLY A 159 13.47 -1.79 29.17
C GLY A 159 14.84 -1.96 29.86
N PRO A 160 15.45 -0.84 30.30
CA PRO A 160 16.80 -0.85 30.87
C PRO A 160 16.85 -1.46 32.28
N PRO A 161 17.97 -2.10 32.66
CA PRO A 161 18.18 -2.56 34.03
C PRO A 161 18.38 -1.38 34.99
N PRO A 162 17.78 -1.37 36.20
CA PRO A 162 16.92 -2.43 36.74
C PRO A 162 15.48 -2.38 36.20
N LEU A 163 15.08 -3.39 35.44
CA LEU A 163 13.74 -3.48 34.86
C LEU A 163 12.79 -4.13 35.85
N PHE A 164 11.88 -3.33 36.43
CA PHE A 164 10.82 -3.81 37.30
C PHE A 164 9.61 -4.25 36.46
N VAL A 165 9.31 -5.55 36.43
CA VAL A 165 8.18 -6.11 35.68
C VAL A 165 7.11 -6.64 36.63
N THR A 166 5.86 -6.63 36.18
CA THR A 166 4.75 -7.35 36.81
C THR A 166 4.21 -8.40 35.83
N ALA A 167 4.22 -9.67 36.23
CA ALA A 167 3.53 -10.74 35.55
C ALA A 167 2.12 -10.91 36.13
N ASP A 168 1.11 -10.78 35.28
CA ASP A 168 -0.31 -10.95 35.60
C ASP A 168 -0.80 -12.28 35.03
N LEU A 169 -1.36 -13.12 35.90
CA LEU A 169 -1.98 -14.40 35.57
C LEU A 169 -3.49 -14.42 35.85
N THR A 170 -4.11 -13.28 36.18
CA THR A 170 -5.52 -13.20 36.64
C THR A 170 -6.56 -13.61 35.60
N GLY A 171 -6.21 -13.60 34.31
CA GLY A 171 -7.07 -14.13 33.24
C GLY A 171 -7.03 -15.65 33.07
N SER A 172 -6.25 -16.37 33.88
CA SER A 172 -6.13 -17.84 33.78
C SER A 172 -7.34 -18.53 34.38
N VAL A 173 -7.86 -19.56 33.71
CA VAL A 173 -9.14 -20.21 34.03
C VAL A 173 -9.05 -21.73 33.84
N ASP A 174 -9.55 -22.49 34.81
CA ASP A 174 -9.86 -23.92 34.63
C ASP A 174 -11.22 -24.07 33.90
N PRO A 175 -11.29 -24.81 32.77
CA PRO A 175 -12.53 -25.00 32.01
C PRO A 175 -13.56 -25.93 32.68
N ASP A 176 -13.16 -26.79 33.60
CA ASP A 176 -14.00 -27.71 34.36
C ASP A 176 -14.60 -27.06 35.63
N ASP A 177 -13.89 -26.16 36.31
CA ASP A 177 -14.39 -25.41 37.49
C ASP A 177 -13.94 -23.93 37.65
N PRO A 178 -14.35 -22.99 36.77
CA PRO A 178 -13.89 -21.58 36.73
C PRO A 178 -14.01 -20.71 38.00
N ALA A 179 -14.56 -21.22 39.10
CA ALA A 179 -14.68 -20.53 40.38
C ALA A 179 -13.67 -21.02 41.44
N MET A 180 -12.91 -22.08 41.16
CA MET A 180 -11.91 -22.62 42.06
C MET A 180 -10.56 -21.91 41.90
N PRO A 181 -9.76 -21.75 42.97
CA PRO A 181 -8.47 -21.08 42.91
C PRO A 181 -7.43 -21.99 42.26
N LEU A 182 -6.70 -21.46 41.27
CA LEU A 182 -5.57 -22.14 40.64
C LEU A 182 -4.28 -21.92 41.43
N SER A 183 -3.42 -22.93 41.47
CA SER A 183 -2.04 -22.81 41.93
C SER A 183 -1.19 -22.23 40.79
N THR A 184 -0.44 -21.16 41.03
CA THR A 184 0.38 -20.48 40.02
C THR A 184 1.84 -20.41 40.45
N ARG A 185 2.77 -20.48 39.50
CA ARG A 185 4.21 -20.26 39.74
C ARG A 185 4.92 -19.71 38.51
N LEU A 186 5.97 -18.93 38.75
CA LEU A 186 6.78 -18.26 37.73
C LEU A 186 8.27 -18.52 37.92
N ASP A 187 8.89 -18.86 36.82
CA ASP A 187 10.33 -18.86 36.55
C ASP A 187 10.56 -17.63 35.67
N PHE A 188 11.23 -16.59 36.18
CA PHE A 188 11.37 -15.30 35.49
C PHE A 188 12.64 -15.21 34.64
N ASP A 189 13.70 -15.93 34.99
CA ASP A 189 14.98 -15.89 34.27
C ASP A 189 15.17 -17.04 33.26
N GLY A 190 14.38 -18.10 33.37
CA GLY A 190 14.38 -19.27 32.48
C GLY A 190 15.37 -20.36 32.88
N ASP A 191 15.92 -20.35 34.10
CA ASP A 191 16.89 -21.35 34.56
C ASP A 191 16.26 -22.74 34.85
N GLY A 192 14.93 -22.83 34.88
CA GLY A 192 14.17 -24.04 35.17
C GLY A 192 13.85 -24.25 36.66
N GLN A 193 14.14 -23.28 37.53
CA GLN A 193 13.62 -23.14 38.88
C GLN A 193 12.54 -22.06 38.92
N PHE A 194 11.50 -22.27 39.71
CA PHE A 194 10.46 -21.24 39.90
C PHE A 194 10.89 -20.26 41.01
N ASP A 195 11.15 -19.01 40.64
CA ASP A 195 11.43 -17.90 41.55
C ASP A 195 10.30 -17.63 42.53
N GLN A 196 9.06 -17.68 42.04
CA GLN A 196 7.87 -17.29 42.80
C GLN A 196 6.74 -18.31 42.64
N THR A 197 5.98 -18.45 43.72
CA THR A 197 4.73 -19.22 43.78
C THR A 197 3.63 -18.27 44.24
N GLY A 198 2.40 -18.51 43.77
CA GLY A 198 1.37 -17.49 43.58
C GLY A 198 1.00 -16.59 44.76
N THR A 199 0.59 -15.37 44.42
CA THR A 199 0.00 -14.38 45.33
C THR A 199 -1.52 -14.50 45.39
N SER A 200 -2.15 -13.89 46.40
CA SER A 200 -3.62 -13.89 46.55
C SER A 200 -4.38 -13.17 45.42
N ASP A 201 -3.67 -12.45 44.55
CA ASP A 201 -4.22 -11.71 43.41
C ASP A 201 -3.59 -12.13 42.06
N ASN A 202 -2.83 -13.24 42.02
CA ASN A 202 -2.15 -13.77 40.81
C ASN A 202 -1.32 -12.73 40.03
N ARG A 203 -0.77 -11.74 40.73
CA ARG A 203 0.22 -10.79 40.21
C ARG A 203 1.53 -10.94 40.96
N MET A 204 2.61 -11.14 40.23
CA MET A 204 3.96 -11.36 40.76
C MET A 204 4.92 -10.36 40.13
N ALA A 205 5.74 -9.70 40.94
CA ALA A 205 6.68 -8.69 40.47
C ALA A 205 8.12 -9.21 40.54
N PHE A 206 8.93 -8.90 39.53
CA PHE A 206 10.34 -9.27 39.45
C PHE A 206 11.18 -8.07 39.03
N THR A 207 12.49 -8.13 39.27
CA THR A 207 13.41 -7.05 38.88
C THR A 207 14.66 -7.62 38.25
N TYR A 208 14.79 -7.45 36.94
CA TYR A 208 15.99 -7.83 36.22
C TYR A 208 17.05 -6.76 36.42
N THR A 209 18.19 -7.13 37.01
CA THR A 209 19.30 -6.19 37.29
C THR A 209 20.46 -6.30 36.30
N ALA A 210 20.35 -7.19 35.30
CA ALA A 210 21.35 -7.42 34.27
C ALA A 210 20.69 -7.39 32.89
N GLU A 211 21.44 -6.95 31.88
CA GLU A 211 21.01 -6.95 30.47
C GLU A 211 20.93 -8.40 29.95
N GLY A 212 19.96 -8.68 29.07
CA GLY A 212 19.74 -9.98 28.44
C GLY A 212 18.29 -10.21 28.00
N GLU A 213 18.07 -11.19 27.13
CA GLU A 213 16.73 -11.76 26.90
C GLU A 213 16.44 -12.85 27.94
N PHE A 214 15.31 -12.74 28.64
CA PHE A 214 14.85 -13.70 29.63
C PHE A 214 13.54 -14.35 29.16
N THR A 215 13.34 -15.63 29.49
CA THR A 215 12.10 -16.34 29.16
C THR A 215 11.30 -16.59 30.42
N VAL A 216 10.28 -15.75 30.64
CA VAL A 216 9.33 -15.91 31.74
C VAL A 216 8.44 -17.12 31.45
N ARG A 217 8.54 -18.16 32.28
CA ARG A 217 7.72 -19.36 32.24
C ARG A 217 6.72 -19.34 33.38
N ALA A 218 5.44 -19.24 33.02
CA ALA A 218 4.33 -19.53 33.92
C ALA A 218 4.00 -21.01 33.91
N GLU A 219 3.67 -21.54 35.08
CA GLU A 219 2.97 -22.81 35.25
C GLU A 219 1.73 -22.59 36.12
N VAL A 220 0.61 -23.23 35.73
CA VAL A 220 -0.68 -23.15 36.42
C VAL A 220 -1.25 -24.55 36.59
N GLU A 221 -1.66 -24.89 37.82
CA GLU A 221 -2.16 -26.20 38.25
C GLU A 221 -3.56 -26.08 38.90
N ASP A 222 -4.44 -27.03 38.60
CA ASP A 222 -5.80 -27.13 39.17
C ASP A 222 -5.90 -27.98 40.46
N GLU A 223 -7.07 -28.04 41.10
CA GLU A 223 -7.26 -28.85 42.33
C GLU A 223 -7.14 -30.37 42.10
N ALA A 224 -7.37 -30.83 40.87
CA ALA A 224 -7.24 -32.23 40.49
C ALA A 224 -5.79 -32.64 40.17
N GLY A 225 -4.89 -31.65 39.98
CA GLY A 225 -3.46 -31.80 39.72
C GLY A 225 -3.07 -31.88 38.24
N ALA A 226 -3.88 -31.35 37.32
CA ALA A 226 -3.43 -31.15 35.94
C ALA A 226 -2.79 -29.76 35.75
N VAL A 227 -1.80 -29.72 34.86
CA VAL A 227 -0.82 -28.63 34.77
C VAL A 227 -0.74 -28.11 33.35
N ALA A 228 -0.72 -26.79 33.20
CA ALA A 228 -0.41 -26.08 31.96
C ALA A 228 0.84 -25.21 32.14
N THR A 229 1.54 -24.91 31.04
CA THR A 229 2.67 -23.96 31.02
C THR A 229 2.55 -22.95 29.88
N ARG A 230 3.11 -21.74 30.07
CA ARG A 230 3.18 -20.70 29.04
C ARG A 230 4.46 -19.89 29.20
N ASP A 231 5.20 -19.77 28.10
CA ASP A 231 6.42 -18.95 28.02
C ASP A 231 6.14 -17.60 27.35
N LEU A 232 6.79 -16.53 27.82
CA LEU A 232 6.81 -15.17 27.27
C LEU A 232 8.23 -14.59 27.41
N ARG A 233 8.70 -13.78 26.45
CA ARG A 233 10.04 -13.17 26.50
C ARG A 233 10.02 -11.78 27.14
N VAL A 234 11.05 -11.48 27.91
CA VAL A 234 11.34 -10.13 28.42
C VAL A 234 12.73 -9.70 27.96
N LYS A 235 12.85 -8.54 27.32
CA LYS A 235 14.13 -8.00 26.82
C LYS A 235 14.65 -6.91 27.75
N VAL A 236 15.72 -7.18 28.48
CA VAL A 236 16.32 -6.23 29.42
C VAL A 236 17.55 -5.62 28.78
N GLY A 237 17.52 -4.34 28.47
CA GLY A 237 18.54 -3.71 27.64
C GLY A 237 18.16 -2.30 27.24
N PHE A 238 18.81 -1.79 26.20
CA PHE A 238 18.46 -0.48 25.67
C PHE A 238 17.19 -0.58 24.83
N VAL A 239 16.33 0.43 24.99
CA VAL A 239 15.27 0.72 24.03
C VAL A 239 15.81 1.88 23.21
N VAL A 240 15.93 1.64 21.90
CA VAL A 240 16.27 2.61 20.86
C VAL A 240 15.20 2.46 19.80
N ASP A 241 14.76 3.59 19.28
CA ASP A 241 13.44 3.71 18.66
C ASP A 241 13.48 4.93 17.71
N LEU A 242 13.10 4.71 16.45
CA LEU A 242 13.05 5.69 15.37
C LEU A 242 11.70 5.64 14.68
N ASP A 243 10.76 6.50 15.02
CA ASP A 243 9.47 6.50 14.35
C ASP A 243 9.49 7.33 13.06
N VAL A 244 8.79 6.86 12.02
CA VAL A 244 8.47 7.63 10.80
C VAL A 244 6.98 7.54 10.41
N ASP A 245 6.54 8.35 9.44
CA ASP A 245 5.19 8.23 8.84
C ASP A 245 5.15 7.01 7.91
N ALA A 246 5.16 5.82 8.52
CA ALA A 246 5.26 4.55 7.82
C ALA A 246 3.92 4.13 7.21
N ASN A 247 2.81 4.47 7.88
CA ASN A 247 1.46 4.22 7.40
C ASN A 247 1.03 5.20 6.28
N ARG A 248 1.70 6.36 6.17
CA ARG A 248 1.53 7.40 5.14
C ARG A 248 0.23 8.19 5.27
N ASP A 249 -0.15 8.54 6.49
CA ASP A 249 -1.30 9.42 6.80
C ASP A 249 -0.89 10.87 7.14
N GLY A 250 0.41 11.17 7.16
CA GLY A 250 0.96 12.48 7.49
C GLY A 250 1.25 12.70 8.97
N LEU A 251 1.13 11.67 9.81
CA LEU A 251 1.48 11.68 11.24
C LEU A 251 2.60 10.67 11.53
N VAL A 252 3.23 10.80 12.69
CA VAL A 252 4.23 9.85 13.19
C VAL A 252 3.76 9.37 14.55
N THR A 253 3.49 8.08 14.70
CA THR A 253 2.74 7.51 15.83
C THR A 253 3.23 6.11 16.22
N GLU A 254 2.88 5.64 17.42
CA GLU A 254 3.14 4.25 17.89
C GLU A 254 2.43 3.17 17.04
N GLU A 255 1.60 3.53 16.05
CA GLU A 255 1.02 2.58 15.08
C GLU A 255 1.95 2.32 13.88
N ASP A 256 3.01 3.11 13.72
CA ASP A 256 3.97 3.06 12.60
C ASP A 256 5.10 2.03 12.82
N ASP A 257 5.54 1.81 14.07
CA ASP A 257 6.59 0.86 14.49
C ASP A 257 6.50 -0.51 13.80
N ALA A 258 5.27 -0.98 13.59
CA ALA A 258 5.00 -2.34 13.11
C ALA A 258 5.31 -2.55 11.62
N ILE A 259 5.61 -1.48 10.86
CA ILE A 259 5.68 -1.48 9.40
C ILE A 259 6.77 -0.56 8.81
N GLU A 260 7.69 -0.03 9.62
CA GLU A 260 8.62 1.03 9.21
C GLU A 260 10.02 0.56 8.74
N GLU A 261 10.41 -0.68 9.05
CA GLU A 261 11.78 -1.16 8.80
C GLU A 261 12.03 -1.54 7.32
N THR A 262 10.96 -1.56 6.51
CA THR A 262 11.02 -1.83 5.06
C THR A 262 9.98 -1.03 4.28
N PHE A 263 10.38 -0.40 3.17
CA PHE A 263 9.46 0.32 2.30
C PHE A 263 8.78 -0.63 1.31
N SER A 264 7.46 -0.76 1.44
CA SER A 264 6.59 -1.61 0.63
C SER A 264 5.21 -0.97 0.43
N ALA A 265 4.33 -1.62 -0.33
CA ALA A 265 2.92 -1.21 -0.41
C ALA A 265 2.17 -1.28 0.94
N ALA A 266 2.74 -1.91 1.98
CA ALA A 266 2.15 -2.06 3.31
C ALA A 266 2.72 -1.09 4.38
N GLY A 267 3.85 -0.44 4.13
CA GLY A 267 4.49 0.47 5.10
C GLY A 267 5.85 1.04 4.66
N GLY A 268 6.45 1.89 5.50
CA GLY A 268 7.69 2.62 5.29
C GLY A 268 7.47 4.03 4.71
N ALA A 269 8.19 5.02 5.20
CA ALA A 269 7.92 6.44 4.92
C ALA A 269 8.45 6.95 3.57
N ALA A 270 7.96 8.11 3.14
CA ALA A 270 8.42 8.80 1.92
C ALA A 270 9.21 10.07 2.27
N PHE A 271 10.11 10.51 1.38
CA PHE A 271 10.81 11.80 1.45
C PHE A 271 11.03 12.40 0.05
N LEU A 272 11.21 13.72 -0.09
CA LEU A 272 11.49 14.36 -1.38
C LEU A 272 12.99 14.44 -1.66
N ALA A 273 13.35 14.53 -2.94
CA ALA A 273 14.57 15.24 -3.32
C ALA A 273 14.22 16.74 -3.37
N ASN A 274 14.96 17.58 -2.65
CA ASN A 274 14.55 18.98 -2.42
C ASN A 274 14.93 19.87 -3.61
N LEU A 275 14.18 19.72 -4.71
CA LEU A 275 14.52 20.23 -6.05
C LEU A 275 14.02 21.64 -6.33
N ASP A 276 13.17 22.19 -5.47
CA ASP A 276 12.71 23.58 -5.45
C ASP A 276 13.72 24.53 -4.78
N ASP A 277 13.38 25.83 -4.75
CA ASP A 277 14.15 26.94 -4.18
C ASP A 277 13.19 27.78 -3.32
N ASP A 278 12.94 27.31 -2.11
CA ASP A 278 11.92 27.85 -1.21
C ASP A 278 12.41 29.12 -0.48
N ASP A 279 13.74 29.31 -0.39
CA ASP A 279 14.39 30.51 0.16
C ASP A 279 14.64 31.63 -0.87
N LEU A 280 14.39 31.34 -2.15
CA LEU A 280 14.43 32.23 -3.32
C LEU A 280 15.79 32.89 -3.56
N ASP A 281 16.89 32.14 -3.35
CA ASP A 281 18.26 32.61 -3.64
C ASP A 281 18.78 32.24 -5.05
N GLY A 282 18.00 31.45 -5.80
CA GLY A 282 18.31 31.00 -7.16
C GLY A 282 19.07 29.67 -7.20
N VAL A 283 19.01 28.87 -6.13
CA VAL A 283 19.70 27.58 -6.00
C VAL A 283 18.76 26.56 -5.38
N GLN A 284 18.71 25.35 -5.94
CA GLN A 284 17.90 24.26 -5.39
C GLN A 284 18.34 23.89 -3.97
N ASP A 285 17.40 23.76 -3.02
CA ASP A 285 17.68 23.58 -1.59
C ASP A 285 18.56 22.34 -1.30
N LEU A 286 18.41 21.27 -2.09
CA LEU A 286 19.26 20.06 -2.01
C LEU A 286 20.77 20.35 -2.15
N LEU A 287 21.17 21.41 -2.88
CA LEU A 287 22.57 21.76 -3.18
C LEU A 287 23.24 22.59 -2.08
N ASP A 288 22.45 23.22 -1.23
CA ASP A 288 22.85 24.29 -0.33
C ASP A 288 22.98 23.75 1.13
N THR A 289 22.79 24.52 2.20
CA THR A 289 22.72 24.05 3.60
C THR A 289 21.71 24.82 4.46
N LYS A 290 20.94 25.69 3.84
CA LYS A 290 19.83 26.43 4.41
C LYS A 290 18.60 25.51 4.38
N SER A 291 17.74 25.78 5.34
CA SER A 291 16.45 25.15 5.54
C SER A 291 15.68 26.17 6.37
N ASP A 292 14.51 26.50 5.88
CA ASP A 292 13.75 27.69 6.22
C ASP A 292 12.33 27.27 6.65
N VAL A 293 11.43 28.18 7.02
CA VAL A 293 10.10 27.80 7.51
C VAL A 293 9.17 27.34 6.38
N SER A 294 9.49 27.67 5.13
CA SER A 294 8.79 27.23 3.92
C SER A 294 9.08 25.74 3.69
N ASP A 295 10.38 25.42 3.60
CA ASP A 295 10.97 24.10 3.36
C ASP A 295 10.46 23.00 4.32
N GLU A 296 10.00 23.36 5.53
CA GLU A 296 9.38 22.42 6.47
C GLU A 296 8.32 21.50 5.85
N SER A 297 7.58 21.97 4.83
CA SER A 297 6.55 21.16 4.21
C SER A 297 7.08 20.01 3.34
N ASP A 298 8.33 20.09 2.90
CA ASP A 298 9.01 19.16 1.98
C ASP A 298 9.85 18.12 2.72
N LEU A 299 10.13 18.37 4.00
CA LEU A 299 10.94 17.52 4.85
C LEU A 299 10.11 16.39 5.48
N ALA A 300 10.54 15.14 5.25
CA ALA A 300 9.97 14.00 5.96
C ALA A 300 10.38 14.01 7.43
N ARG A 301 9.46 13.66 8.34
CA ARG A 301 9.73 13.64 9.79
C ARG A 301 10.18 12.27 10.26
N VAL A 302 11.26 12.25 11.05
CA VAL A 302 11.77 11.10 11.80
C VAL A 302 11.84 11.51 13.27
N ILE A 303 11.33 10.70 14.19
CA ILE A 303 11.38 10.98 15.62
C ILE A 303 12.35 10.00 16.27
N VAL A 304 13.43 10.50 16.87
CA VAL A 304 14.24 9.69 17.79
C VAL A 304 13.58 9.76 19.16
N ARG A 305 13.03 8.66 19.68
CA ARG A 305 12.40 8.69 21.01
C ARG A 305 13.43 8.94 22.12
N LYS A 306 12.95 9.60 23.19
CA LYS A 306 13.79 9.97 24.33
C LYS A 306 14.41 8.77 25.04
N ILE A 307 15.64 8.95 25.51
CA ILE A 307 16.40 8.03 26.36
C ILE A 307 16.80 8.79 27.64
N PRO A 308 15.83 9.09 28.54
CA PRO A 308 15.99 10.09 29.60
C PRO A 308 17.05 9.74 30.66
N ASP A 309 17.31 8.44 30.86
CA ASP A 309 18.32 7.91 31.79
C ASP A 309 19.50 7.25 31.06
N LEU A 310 19.97 7.83 29.95
CA LEU A 310 21.07 7.29 29.13
C LEU A 310 22.29 6.88 30.00
N PRO A 311 22.63 5.57 30.11
CA PRO A 311 23.61 5.12 31.10
C PRO A 311 25.01 5.66 30.85
N ALA A 312 25.68 6.07 31.94
CA ALA A 312 26.98 6.75 31.87
C ALA A 312 28.04 5.92 31.10
N GLY A 313 28.61 6.52 30.06
CA GLY A 313 29.60 5.88 29.18
C GLY A 313 29.00 5.12 27.99
N SER A 314 27.67 5.10 27.84
CA SER A 314 27.01 4.67 26.60
C SER A 314 27.16 5.72 25.50
N THR A 315 27.06 5.29 24.25
CA THR A 315 27.04 6.14 23.07
C THR A 315 25.83 5.79 22.20
N VAL A 316 25.07 6.80 21.78
CA VAL A 316 23.98 6.65 20.81
C VAL A 316 24.41 7.28 19.49
N THR A 317 24.27 6.55 18.39
CA THR A 317 24.65 7.01 17.06
C THR A 317 23.55 6.80 16.04
N LEU A 318 23.29 7.80 15.21
CA LEU A 318 22.44 7.70 14.03
C LEU A 318 23.33 7.59 12.78
N SER A 319 23.05 6.63 11.91
CA SER A 319 23.71 6.45 10.61
C SER A 319 22.72 6.39 9.47
N ALA A 320 23.17 6.73 8.26
CA ALA A 320 22.38 6.68 7.03
C ALA A 320 23.04 5.78 5.98
N GLU A 321 22.28 4.88 5.37
CA GLU A 321 22.72 4.02 4.27
C GLU A 321 21.79 4.14 3.05
N PRO A 322 22.33 4.41 1.83
CA PRO A 322 23.72 4.77 1.55
C PRO A 322 24.06 6.20 2.01
N PRO A 323 25.33 6.50 2.34
CA PRO A 323 25.73 7.83 2.77
C PRO A 323 25.63 8.85 1.63
N GLY A 324 25.26 10.08 1.99
CA GLY A 324 25.24 11.22 1.07
C GLY A 324 24.09 11.22 0.07
N VAL A 325 22.97 10.60 0.42
CA VAL A 325 21.69 10.75 -0.31
C VAL A 325 20.69 11.62 0.45
N ALA A 326 20.97 11.95 1.71
CA ALA A 326 20.09 12.76 2.56
C ALA A 326 20.88 13.71 3.48
N ARG A 327 20.19 14.78 3.88
CA ARG A 327 20.59 15.74 4.93
C ARG A 327 19.47 15.76 5.97
N LEU A 328 19.82 15.86 7.25
CA LEU A 328 18.83 15.88 8.33
C LEU A 328 19.03 17.12 9.20
N PHE A 329 17.94 17.83 9.48
CA PHE A 329 17.92 19.02 10.32
C PHE A 329 17.23 18.76 11.66
N THR A 330 17.54 19.59 12.65
CA THR A 330 16.73 19.77 13.86
C THR A 330 16.07 21.14 13.83
N LYS A 331 14.86 21.26 14.38
CA LYS A 331 14.12 22.53 14.44
C LYS A 331 14.10 23.07 15.87
N THR A 332 14.42 24.35 16.07
CA THR A 332 14.37 25.00 17.40
C THR A 332 13.89 26.44 17.27
N ASN A 333 12.83 26.80 18.00
CA ASN A 333 12.19 28.12 17.96
C ASN A 333 11.78 28.59 16.54
N GLY A 334 11.49 27.66 15.63
CA GLY A 334 11.16 27.97 14.23
C GLY A 334 12.36 28.15 13.30
N SER A 335 13.58 27.81 13.73
CA SER A 335 14.76 27.80 12.86
C SER A 335 15.33 26.39 12.74
N PHE A 336 15.69 25.98 11.53
CA PHE A 336 16.38 24.73 11.28
C PHE A 336 17.88 24.83 11.54
N SER A 337 18.51 23.68 11.76
CA SER A 337 19.95 23.55 11.97
C SER A 337 20.41 22.16 11.54
N GLU A 338 21.33 22.12 10.57
CA GLU A 338 21.87 20.89 10.00
C GLU A 338 22.48 20.00 11.09
N ARG A 339 21.95 18.78 11.24
CA ARG A 339 22.31 17.82 12.27
C ARG A 339 23.03 16.58 11.73
N TYR A 340 22.68 16.16 10.51
CA TYR A 340 23.35 15.12 9.74
C TYR A 340 23.73 15.68 8.36
N ARG A 341 25.01 15.56 7.99
CA ARG A 341 25.53 16.05 6.70
C ARG A 341 25.55 14.93 5.66
N PRO A 342 25.35 15.20 4.36
CA PRO A 342 25.56 14.19 3.31
C PRO A 342 26.96 13.56 3.33
N SER A 343 27.99 14.29 3.77
CA SER A 343 29.35 13.75 3.90
C SER A 343 29.58 12.87 5.14
N ALA A 344 28.60 12.74 6.04
CA ALA A 344 28.70 11.92 7.23
C ALA A 344 28.29 10.47 6.95
N THR A 345 28.86 9.53 7.70
CA THR A 345 28.42 8.13 7.76
C THR A 345 27.65 7.81 9.05
N SER A 346 27.91 8.58 10.10
CA SER A 346 27.16 8.55 11.36
C SER A 346 27.38 9.85 12.13
N ILE A 347 26.45 10.13 13.05
CA ILE A 347 26.53 11.19 14.06
C ILE A 347 26.33 10.59 15.44
N THR A 348 26.92 11.20 16.48
CA THR A 348 26.63 10.84 17.88
C THR A 348 25.56 11.79 18.43
N LEU A 349 24.56 11.24 19.12
CA LEU A 349 23.53 12.00 19.85
C LEU A 349 23.94 12.14 21.31
N SER A 350 23.71 13.31 21.91
CA SER A 350 24.05 13.62 23.29
C SER A 350 22.90 13.29 24.26
N ALA A 351 23.24 13.03 25.53
CA ALA A 351 22.25 12.82 26.58
C ALA A 351 21.27 14.00 26.77
N SER A 352 21.67 15.22 26.38
CA SER A 352 20.78 16.39 26.38
C SER A 352 19.77 16.37 25.23
N GLU A 353 20.19 15.93 24.03
CA GLU A 353 19.29 15.80 22.88
C GLU A 353 18.27 14.67 23.10
N LEU A 354 18.67 13.62 23.80
CA LEU A 354 17.84 12.44 24.11
C LEU A 354 17.04 12.58 25.41
N SER A 355 17.00 13.77 26.03
CA SER A 355 16.24 13.97 27.28
C SER A 355 14.73 14.14 27.07
N ASP A 356 14.34 14.57 25.88
CA ASP A 356 12.99 14.59 25.31
C ASP A 356 13.06 13.98 23.89
N ASP A 357 11.91 13.77 23.23
CA ASP A 357 11.88 13.21 21.88
C ASP A 357 12.53 14.21 20.90
N LEU A 358 13.44 13.72 20.04
CA LEU A 358 14.22 14.54 19.10
C LEU A 358 13.65 14.37 17.69
N GLU A 359 12.94 15.38 17.22
CA GLU A 359 12.50 15.46 15.84
C GLU A 359 13.67 15.79 14.89
N LEU A 360 13.78 14.99 13.84
CA LEU A 360 14.65 15.18 12.70
C LEU A 360 13.81 15.36 11.43
N TYR A 361 14.25 16.26 10.57
CA TYR A 361 13.57 16.63 9.34
C TYR A 361 14.50 16.26 8.18
N VAL A 362 14.03 15.43 7.25
CA VAL A 362 14.82 14.73 6.22
C VAL A 362 14.51 15.27 4.83
N GLU A 363 15.56 15.68 4.11
CA GLU A 363 15.52 15.92 2.67
C GLU A 363 16.47 14.98 1.93
N GLY A 364 16.15 14.69 0.67
CA GLY A 364 16.99 14.01 -0.29
C GLY A 364 17.94 14.99 -0.98
N THR A 365 19.24 14.72 -0.93
CA THR A 365 20.28 15.55 -1.57
C THR A 365 20.70 15.06 -2.95
N LYS A 366 19.91 14.15 -3.53
CA LYS A 366 20.11 13.51 -4.83
C LYS A 366 18.76 13.00 -5.34
N ILE A 367 18.66 12.84 -6.65
CA ILE A 367 17.65 12.00 -7.28
C ILE A 367 18.10 10.54 -7.45
N TRP A 368 17.13 9.65 -7.66
CA TRP A 368 17.33 8.28 -8.16
C TRP A 368 18.41 8.22 -9.25
N SER A 369 19.24 7.19 -9.23
CA SER A 369 20.25 6.95 -10.27
C SER A 369 20.45 5.47 -10.55
N ALA A 370 21.13 5.14 -11.65
CA ALA A 370 21.56 3.77 -11.93
C ALA A 370 22.48 3.15 -10.85
N THR A 371 22.89 3.92 -9.83
CA THR A 371 23.68 3.49 -8.68
C THR A 371 22.95 3.60 -7.33
N TRP A 372 21.73 4.14 -7.30
CA TRP A 372 20.92 4.31 -6.08
C TRP A 372 19.44 4.31 -6.43
N ASP A 373 18.68 3.38 -5.83
CA ASP A 373 17.28 3.13 -6.12
C ASP A 373 16.29 4.05 -5.37
N GLY A 374 16.79 5.11 -4.75
CA GLY A 374 16.00 6.06 -3.97
C GLY A 374 15.67 5.59 -2.55
N ARG A 375 16.22 4.47 -2.07
CA ARG A 375 16.00 3.97 -0.69
C ARG A 375 17.03 4.55 0.28
N LEU A 376 16.54 4.99 1.45
CA LEU A 376 17.33 5.50 2.56
C LEU A 376 17.01 4.67 3.81
N LYS A 377 18.02 4.01 4.38
CA LYS A 377 17.92 3.46 5.73
C LYS A 377 18.53 4.42 6.73
N LEU A 378 17.79 4.71 7.80
CA LEU A 378 18.34 5.31 9.00
C LEU A 378 18.45 4.23 10.08
N THR A 379 19.55 4.23 10.82
CA THR A 379 19.79 3.26 11.89
C THR A 379 20.28 3.97 13.14
N LEU A 380 19.53 3.83 14.22
CA LEU A 380 19.86 4.32 15.55
C LEU A 380 20.46 3.17 16.35
N THR A 381 21.70 3.32 16.78
CA THR A 381 22.42 2.32 17.58
C THR A 381 22.76 2.89 18.95
N GLN A 382 22.35 2.21 20.02
CA GLN A 382 22.90 2.46 21.36
C GLN A 382 23.92 1.36 21.69
N ARG A 383 25.15 1.80 22.01
CA ARG A 383 26.23 0.96 22.53
C ARG A 383 26.51 1.29 23.98
N SER A 384 26.57 0.28 24.83
CA SER A 384 26.89 0.39 26.25
C SER A 384 28.39 0.61 26.51
N ALA A 385 28.72 1.05 27.73
CA ALA A 385 30.11 1.05 28.21
C ALA A 385 30.75 -0.35 28.28
N SER A 386 29.95 -1.42 28.35
CA SER A 386 30.38 -2.83 28.32
C SER A 386 30.56 -3.38 26.89
N GLY A 387 30.10 -2.67 25.86
CA GLY A 387 30.19 -3.07 24.46
C GLY A 387 28.98 -3.86 23.94
N ASN A 388 27.90 -3.98 24.72
CA ASN A 388 26.62 -4.48 24.24
C ASN A 388 25.97 -3.42 23.34
N GLU A 389 25.24 -3.86 22.30
CA GLU A 389 24.60 -2.97 21.33
C GLU A 389 23.15 -3.39 21.10
N GLU A 390 22.29 -2.39 20.97
CA GLU A 390 20.94 -2.53 20.43
C GLU A 390 20.79 -1.52 19.29
N SER A 391 19.93 -1.81 18.32
CA SER A 391 19.68 -0.91 17.20
C SER A 391 18.26 -1.03 16.70
N ASP A 392 17.79 0.08 16.16
CA ASP A 392 16.52 0.19 15.47
C ASP A 392 16.70 0.89 14.09
N VAL A 393 15.82 0.60 13.14
CA VAL A 393 16.01 0.87 11.70
C VAL A 393 14.70 1.21 11.00
N VAL A 394 14.65 2.40 10.38
CA VAL A 394 13.59 2.78 9.43
C VAL A 394 14.08 2.80 7.99
N GLU A 395 13.21 2.44 7.05
CA GLU A 395 13.45 2.59 5.61
C GLU A 395 12.50 3.62 5.00
N LEU A 396 13.08 4.68 4.45
CA LEU A 396 12.38 5.71 3.69
C LEU A 396 12.64 5.55 2.18
N ARG A 397 11.71 6.02 1.36
CA ARG A 397 11.81 6.03 -0.11
C ARG A 397 11.64 7.44 -0.67
N GLU A 398 12.59 7.84 -1.50
CA GLU A 398 12.53 9.09 -2.26
C GLU A 398 11.31 9.09 -3.17
N SER A 399 10.56 10.19 -3.24
CA SER A 399 9.46 10.32 -4.20
C SER A 399 10.01 10.27 -5.63
N PRO A 400 9.48 9.39 -6.50
CA PRO A 400 9.74 9.49 -7.92
C PRO A 400 9.18 10.81 -8.46
N ILE A 401 9.77 11.28 -9.55
CA ILE A 401 9.17 12.28 -10.43
C ILE A 401 8.15 11.55 -11.30
N ILE A 402 6.91 12.00 -11.26
CA ILE A 402 5.78 11.40 -11.97
C ILE A 402 5.38 12.36 -13.09
N PHE A 403 5.31 11.84 -14.31
CA PHE A 403 4.93 12.60 -15.50
C PHE A 403 3.47 12.31 -15.84
N PRO A 404 2.54 13.28 -15.71
CA PRO A 404 1.19 13.14 -16.23
C PRO A 404 1.16 12.81 -17.72
N ASN A 405 0.06 12.20 -18.18
CA ASN A 405 -0.23 12.05 -19.60
C ASN A 405 -1.35 13.01 -20.04
N ASN A 406 -1.52 13.13 -21.36
CA ASN A 406 -2.52 13.97 -22.04
C ASN A 406 -4.00 13.60 -21.73
N LEU A 407 -4.26 12.69 -20.79
CA LEU A 407 -5.59 12.36 -20.27
C LEU A 407 -5.86 12.98 -18.89
N GLN A 408 -4.83 13.52 -18.21
CA GLN A 408 -5.02 14.34 -17.02
C GLN A 408 -5.63 15.69 -17.41
N ALA A 409 -6.19 16.41 -16.43
CA ALA A 409 -6.70 17.74 -16.68
C ALA A 409 -5.52 18.71 -16.85
N ALA A 410 -5.61 19.64 -17.80
CA ALA A 410 -4.59 20.68 -17.96
C ALA A 410 -4.74 21.77 -16.90
N GLU A 411 -3.62 22.27 -16.37
CA GLU A 411 -3.54 23.43 -15.46
C GLU A 411 -2.99 24.66 -16.17
N ARG A 412 -1.96 24.49 -17.00
CA ARG A 412 -1.26 25.56 -17.71
C ARG A 412 -0.74 25.06 -19.05
N LEU A 413 -0.86 25.89 -20.08
CA LEU A 413 -0.23 25.69 -21.39
C LEU A 413 0.84 26.77 -21.58
N TYR A 414 2.06 26.35 -21.87
CA TYR A 414 3.20 27.20 -22.21
C TYR A 414 3.31 27.37 -23.73
N VAL A 415 3.61 28.59 -24.20
CA VAL A 415 3.90 28.90 -25.61
C VAL A 415 4.81 30.11 -25.69
N MET A 416 5.73 30.18 -26.66
CA MET A 416 6.50 31.40 -26.94
C MET A 416 5.86 32.22 -28.07
N PRO A 417 5.34 33.44 -27.84
CA PRO A 417 4.84 34.29 -28.92
C PRO A 417 5.99 34.94 -29.71
N ILE A 418 6.10 34.60 -30.99
CA ILE A 418 7.04 35.19 -31.95
C ILE A 418 6.31 36.18 -32.85
N ASN A 419 6.82 37.40 -32.94
CA ASN A 419 6.20 38.51 -33.67
C ASN A 419 7.22 39.20 -34.60
N GLY A 420 6.79 39.62 -35.80
CA GLY A 420 7.57 40.50 -36.66
C GLY A 420 8.66 39.85 -37.53
N ASP A 421 8.74 38.52 -37.53
CA ASP A 421 9.53 37.72 -38.46
C ASP A 421 8.65 37.05 -39.54
N ILE A 422 9.25 36.60 -40.64
CA ILE A 422 8.57 35.78 -41.66
C ILE A 422 8.01 34.45 -41.12
N THR A 423 8.47 33.99 -39.95
CA THR A 423 7.99 32.80 -39.25
C THR A 423 7.17 33.11 -38.00
N GLU A 424 6.54 34.29 -37.90
CA GLU A 424 5.73 34.67 -36.74
C GLU A 424 4.54 33.73 -36.49
N ASN A 425 4.22 33.47 -35.22
CA ASN A 425 3.16 32.55 -34.79
C ASN A 425 1.92 33.28 -34.23
N SER A 426 1.82 34.59 -34.43
CA SER A 426 0.77 35.47 -33.88
C SER A 426 -0.65 34.94 -34.14
N ALA A 427 -0.89 34.34 -35.31
CA ALA A 427 -2.14 33.70 -35.69
C ALA A 427 -2.43 32.41 -34.90
N ALA A 428 -1.41 31.57 -34.70
CA ALA A 428 -1.49 30.31 -33.95
C ALA A 428 -1.75 30.54 -32.46
N VAL A 429 -0.95 31.40 -31.82
CA VAL A 429 -1.14 31.83 -30.42
C VAL A 429 -2.53 32.45 -30.24
N SER A 430 -3.02 33.21 -31.23
CA SER A 430 -4.38 33.76 -31.20
C SER A 430 -5.49 32.71 -31.28
N VAL A 431 -5.26 31.53 -31.87
CA VAL A 431 -6.22 30.40 -31.82
C VAL A 431 -6.20 29.76 -30.43
N ILE A 432 -5.01 29.50 -29.87
CA ILE A 432 -4.84 28.98 -28.50
C ILE A 432 -5.54 29.88 -27.49
N ARG A 433 -5.18 31.17 -27.44
CA ARG A 433 -5.71 32.17 -26.48
C ARG A 433 -7.24 32.34 -26.56
N ARG A 434 -7.89 32.00 -27.68
CA ARG A 434 -9.37 32.02 -27.82
C ARG A 434 -10.04 30.68 -27.52
N GLY A 435 -9.32 29.58 -27.68
CA GLY A 435 -9.85 28.22 -27.54
C GLY A 435 -9.55 27.57 -26.19
N LEU A 436 -8.69 28.17 -25.37
CA LEU A 436 -8.23 27.60 -24.11
C LEU A 436 -9.41 27.43 -23.12
N PRO A 437 -9.59 26.25 -22.50
CA PRO A 437 -10.65 26.02 -21.51
C PRO A 437 -10.54 26.93 -20.28
N SER A 438 -11.67 27.23 -19.65
CA SER A 438 -11.69 28.05 -18.44
C SER A 438 -11.02 27.34 -17.27
N GLY A 439 -10.06 28.00 -16.62
CA GLY A 439 -9.30 27.45 -15.50
C GLY A 439 -7.90 26.94 -15.90
N VAL A 440 -7.62 26.83 -17.19
CA VAL A 440 -6.26 26.59 -17.71
C VAL A 440 -5.57 27.95 -17.89
N GLU A 441 -4.36 28.10 -17.36
CA GLU A 441 -3.52 29.28 -17.56
C GLU A 441 -2.85 29.24 -18.95
N LEU A 442 -2.71 30.40 -19.60
CA LEU A 442 -1.82 30.56 -20.75
C LEU A 442 -0.55 31.27 -20.29
N TYR A 443 0.57 30.56 -20.32
CA TYR A 443 1.88 31.11 -20.02
C TYR A 443 2.59 31.47 -21.32
N GLU A 444 2.93 32.75 -21.50
CA GLU A 444 3.58 33.26 -22.70
C GLU A 444 5.06 33.52 -22.42
N VAL A 445 5.92 32.58 -22.84
CA VAL A 445 7.38 32.61 -22.66
C VAL A 445 7.98 33.78 -23.46
N ASP A 446 8.86 34.58 -22.85
CA ASP A 446 9.40 35.79 -23.49
C ASP A 446 10.47 35.44 -24.55
N SER A 447 10.15 35.73 -25.82
CA SER A 447 11.05 35.46 -26.95
C SER A 447 12.32 36.30 -26.96
N ASP A 448 12.30 37.52 -26.41
CA ASP A 448 13.47 38.41 -26.33
C ASP A 448 14.45 37.95 -25.23
N VAL A 449 13.94 37.27 -24.18
CA VAL A 449 14.76 36.66 -23.12
C VAL A 449 15.39 35.35 -23.59
N TYR A 450 14.60 34.46 -24.19
CA TYR A 450 14.98 33.07 -24.49
C TYR A 450 15.34 32.83 -25.96
N GLY A 451 15.95 33.82 -26.60
CA GLY A 451 16.62 33.64 -27.90
C GLY A 451 15.72 33.31 -29.10
N TRP A 452 14.41 33.61 -29.02
CA TRP A 452 13.41 33.36 -30.08
C TRP A 452 13.22 31.87 -30.44
N ASP A 453 13.58 31.00 -29.49
CA ASP A 453 13.52 29.55 -29.63
C ASP A 453 12.13 29.02 -29.26
N ARG A 454 11.33 28.69 -30.27
CA ARG A 454 9.89 28.42 -30.14
C ARG A 454 9.54 27.04 -29.59
N TRP A 455 10.52 26.15 -29.44
CA TRP A 455 10.31 24.72 -29.23
C TRP A 455 10.19 24.40 -27.73
N VAL A 456 9.09 24.84 -27.13
CA VAL A 456 8.86 24.72 -25.67
C VAL A 456 8.78 23.25 -25.25
N GLN A 457 8.15 22.39 -26.05
CA GLN A 457 8.08 20.93 -25.84
C GLN A 457 9.47 20.30 -25.75
N ASP A 458 10.42 20.80 -26.55
CA ASP A 458 11.74 20.18 -26.63
C ASP A 458 12.55 20.37 -25.37
N ASN A 459 12.24 21.41 -24.59
CA ASN A 459 13.06 21.95 -23.54
C ASN A 459 12.80 21.34 -22.15
N MET A 460 11.60 20.81 -21.94
CA MET A 460 11.19 20.28 -20.64
C MET A 460 10.15 19.19 -20.77
N GLN A 461 10.01 18.36 -19.74
CA GLN A 461 8.82 17.53 -19.55
C GLN A 461 8.20 17.85 -18.20
N THR A 462 6.90 18.15 -18.17
CA THR A 462 6.21 18.52 -16.92
C THR A 462 5.95 17.30 -16.04
N GLY A 463 6.29 17.42 -14.75
CA GLY A 463 6.19 16.34 -13.78
C GLY A 463 6.01 16.86 -12.37
N TYR A 464 5.93 15.96 -11.39
CA TYR A 464 5.80 16.30 -9.97
C TYR A 464 6.36 15.22 -9.05
N GLN A 465 6.81 15.61 -7.85
CA GLN A 465 7.02 14.73 -6.70
C GLN A 465 5.90 14.92 -5.65
N SER A 466 5.72 13.96 -4.74
CA SER A 466 4.66 14.06 -3.71
C SER A 466 4.93 13.26 -2.43
N LEU A 467 4.51 13.84 -1.30
CA LEU A 467 4.57 13.26 0.05
C LEU A 467 3.18 13.02 0.64
N PRO A 468 3.03 12.06 1.56
CA PRO A 468 1.82 11.95 2.38
C PRO A 468 1.65 13.16 3.30
N THR A 469 0.39 13.54 3.53
CA THR A 469 -0.01 14.58 4.47
C THR A 469 -1.38 14.24 5.07
N VAL A 470 -1.75 14.90 6.17
CA VAL A 470 -3.03 14.68 6.85
C VAL A 470 -4.22 14.91 5.91
N GLY A 471 -4.77 13.81 5.39
CA GLY A 471 -5.93 13.79 4.49
C GLY A 471 -5.63 13.96 3.00
N GLY A 472 -4.38 13.86 2.56
CA GLY A 472 -4.01 13.98 1.15
C GLY A 472 -2.51 13.84 0.89
N SER A 473 -2.00 14.55 -0.12
CA SER A 473 -0.57 14.61 -0.42
C SER A 473 -0.12 16.06 -0.63
N ARG A 474 1.07 16.42 -0.14
CA ARG A 474 1.82 17.56 -0.69
C ARG A 474 2.30 17.17 -2.08
N THR A 475 2.34 18.12 -3.00
CA THR A 475 2.81 17.90 -4.36
C THR A 475 3.60 19.11 -4.83
N VAL A 476 4.82 18.85 -5.29
CA VAL A 476 5.74 19.85 -5.81
C VAL A 476 5.90 19.58 -7.31
N PRO A 477 5.50 20.49 -8.20
CA PRO A 477 5.94 20.50 -9.59
C PRO A 477 7.45 20.28 -9.70
N THR A 478 7.85 19.28 -10.48
CA THR A 478 9.25 18.88 -10.64
C THR A 478 9.48 18.50 -12.10
N TYR A 479 10.08 19.41 -12.86
CA TYR A 479 10.20 19.25 -14.31
C TYR A 479 11.52 18.55 -14.68
N LEU A 480 11.50 17.74 -15.74
CA LEU A 480 12.74 17.31 -16.41
C LEU A 480 13.21 18.48 -17.30
N ASN A 481 14.42 19.00 -17.09
CA ASN A 481 15.03 20.01 -17.95
C ASN A 481 15.94 19.32 -18.97
N THR A 482 15.46 19.13 -20.19
CA THR A 482 16.00 18.16 -21.18
C THR A 482 17.40 18.52 -21.69
N VAL A 483 18.18 17.53 -22.15
CA VAL A 483 19.57 17.75 -22.60
C VAL A 483 19.63 18.47 -23.96
N ARG A 484 19.49 19.79 -23.92
CA ARG A 484 19.46 20.73 -25.05
C ARG A 484 20.61 21.74 -24.94
N GLY A 485 21.13 22.27 -26.06
CA GLY A 485 22.45 22.90 -26.09
C GLY A 485 22.56 24.19 -26.90
N PHE A 486 22.09 25.30 -26.36
CA PHE A 486 22.45 26.63 -26.85
C PHE A 486 23.16 27.46 -25.75
N GLY A 487 23.38 28.76 -26.00
CA GLY A 487 24.22 29.61 -25.14
C GLY A 487 23.47 30.16 -23.91
N GLN A 488 24.15 30.94 -23.06
CA GLN A 488 23.44 31.70 -22.01
C GLN A 488 22.36 32.60 -22.63
N GLY A 489 21.13 32.55 -22.09
CA GLY A 489 19.95 33.22 -22.65
C GLY A 489 19.25 32.41 -23.75
N ASP A 490 19.38 31.09 -23.73
CA ASP A 490 18.58 30.17 -24.53
C ASP A 490 17.38 29.62 -23.74
N LEU A 491 16.46 28.95 -24.43
CA LEU A 491 15.27 28.36 -23.82
C LEU A 491 15.59 27.36 -22.69
N ARG A 492 16.77 26.73 -22.67
CA ARG A 492 17.16 25.82 -21.58
C ARG A 492 17.34 26.54 -20.25
N ALA A 493 17.58 27.85 -20.27
CA ALA A 493 17.56 28.68 -19.07
C ALA A 493 16.14 28.95 -18.53
N PHE A 494 15.06 28.70 -19.29
CA PHE A 494 13.68 29.00 -18.85
C PHE A 494 13.29 28.28 -17.55
N VAL A 495 13.57 26.99 -17.44
CA VAL A 495 13.26 26.23 -16.22
C VAL A 495 14.06 26.72 -15.01
N PRO A 496 15.40 26.78 -15.02
CA PRO A 496 16.18 27.22 -13.86
C PRO A 496 16.16 28.73 -13.56
N ASP A 497 15.97 29.61 -14.56
CA ASP A 497 16.03 31.07 -14.36
C ASP A 497 14.65 31.73 -14.12
N GLU A 498 13.54 31.11 -14.54
CA GLU A 498 12.18 31.68 -14.42
C GLU A 498 11.14 30.78 -13.75
N LEU A 499 11.25 29.44 -13.83
CA LEU A 499 10.29 28.53 -13.17
C LEU A 499 10.73 28.04 -11.78
N LEU A 500 12.04 27.88 -11.54
CA LEU A 500 12.58 27.54 -10.22
C LEU A 500 12.13 28.55 -9.15
N GLY A 501 11.68 28.03 -8.01
CA GLY A 501 11.31 28.82 -6.85
C GLY A 501 10.48 28.01 -5.84
N GLN A 502 9.81 28.71 -4.94
CA GLN A 502 8.89 28.14 -3.95
C GLN A 502 7.85 27.21 -4.58
N ASP A 503 7.72 26.00 -4.02
CA ASP A 503 6.89 24.90 -4.51
C ASP A 503 7.17 24.51 -5.99
N PHE A 504 8.35 24.80 -6.57
CA PHE A 504 8.66 24.45 -7.96
C PHE A 504 10.14 24.08 -8.20
N GLY A 505 10.37 22.80 -8.50
CA GLY A 505 11.70 22.25 -8.74
C GLY A 505 11.93 21.71 -10.15
N TYR A 506 13.16 21.27 -10.41
CA TYR A 506 13.52 20.61 -11.67
C TYR A 506 14.67 19.61 -11.50
N VAL A 507 14.87 18.75 -12.49
CA VAL A 507 16.04 17.88 -12.57
C VAL A 507 16.77 18.04 -13.90
N ASP A 508 18.08 18.23 -13.82
CA ASP A 508 18.99 18.12 -14.96
C ASP A 508 19.51 16.67 -15.06
N PRO A 509 19.17 15.90 -16.11
CA PRO A 509 19.71 14.56 -16.30
C PRO A 509 21.21 14.60 -16.66
N GLY A 510 21.65 15.69 -17.31
CA GLY A 510 22.98 15.84 -17.88
C GLY A 510 23.25 14.86 -19.04
N GLY A 511 24.38 15.02 -19.73
CA GLY A 511 24.72 14.14 -20.85
C GLY A 511 25.47 14.85 -21.97
N GLN A 512 25.18 14.44 -23.20
CA GLN A 512 25.51 15.17 -24.42
C GLN A 512 24.19 15.40 -25.16
N GLU A 513 24.07 16.52 -25.84
CA GLU A 513 22.89 16.83 -26.64
C GLU A 513 22.73 15.84 -27.81
N SER A 514 21.50 15.36 -27.99
CA SER A 514 20.96 14.75 -29.20
C SER A 514 19.51 15.22 -29.32
N SER A 515 18.96 15.32 -30.54
CA SER A 515 17.54 15.61 -30.73
C SER A 515 16.63 14.60 -30.02
N HIS A 516 17.08 13.34 -29.90
CA HIS A 516 16.37 12.31 -29.14
C HIS A 516 16.36 12.55 -27.61
N ASN A 517 17.02 13.58 -27.09
CA ASN A 517 16.92 13.99 -25.69
C ASN A 517 15.79 15.01 -25.42
N TYR A 518 15.12 15.52 -26.45
CA TYR A 518 14.13 16.58 -26.29
C TYR A 518 12.76 16.04 -25.87
N GLY A 519 11.93 16.87 -25.23
CA GLY A 519 10.67 16.45 -24.62
C GLY A 519 9.63 15.92 -25.61
N GLY A 520 9.61 16.36 -26.88
CA GLY A 520 8.75 15.75 -27.93
C GLY A 520 9.05 14.25 -28.18
N ASN A 521 10.22 13.79 -27.74
CA ASN A 521 10.62 12.39 -27.77
C ASN A 521 10.28 11.59 -26.49
N ILE A 522 9.66 12.23 -25.49
CA ILE A 522 9.35 11.65 -24.17
C ILE A 522 7.84 11.75 -23.94
N GLU A 523 7.17 10.60 -23.90
CA GLU A 523 5.70 10.52 -23.85
C GLU A 523 5.24 9.58 -22.72
N VAL A 524 3.95 9.62 -22.37
CA VAL A 524 3.41 8.76 -21.30
C VAL A 524 2.14 8.03 -21.76
N THR A 525 2.11 6.70 -21.63
CA THR A 525 0.93 5.92 -21.98
C THR A 525 -0.27 6.25 -21.07
N ALA A 526 -1.48 5.96 -21.55
CA ALA A 526 -2.60 5.74 -20.65
C ALA A 526 -2.33 4.59 -19.66
N PRO A 527 -2.99 4.55 -18.48
CA PRO A 527 -2.90 3.43 -17.58
C PRO A 527 -3.35 2.11 -18.22
N TYR A 528 -2.59 1.02 -18.00
CA TYR A 528 -2.90 -0.31 -18.54
C TYR A 528 -2.41 -1.44 -17.63
N ALA A 529 -2.82 -2.67 -17.96
CA ALA A 529 -2.33 -3.88 -17.30
C ALA A 529 -2.03 -4.96 -18.33
N THR A 530 -1.04 -5.79 -18.04
CA THR A 530 -0.71 -7.01 -18.75
C THR A 530 -1.00 -8.22 -17.85
N SER A 531 -0.71 -9.45 -18.32
CA SER A 531 -0.82 -10.64 -17.48
C SER A 531 0.24 -10.72 -16.36
N SER A 532 1.27 -9.86 -16.37
CA SER A 532 2.43 -9.94 -15.48
C SER A 532 2.79 -8.64 -14.76
N GLN A 533 2.22 -7.49 -15.17
CA GLN A 533 2.55 -6.18 -14.59
C GLN A 533 1.38 -5.20 -14.80
N THR A 534 1.22 -4.24 -13.87
CA THR A 534 0.21 -3.17 -13.95
C THR A 534 0.90 -1.81 -13.98
N TRP A 535 0.42 -0.91 -14.83
CA TRP A 535 0.93 0.45 -15.03
C TRP A 535 -0.17 1.46 -14.70
N PRO A 536 -0.48 1.69 -13.41
CA PRO A 536 -1.63 2.50 -12.99
C PRO A 536 -1.44 4.01 -13.21
N LEU A 537 -0.20 4.48 -13.35
CA LEU A 537 0.16 5.86 -13.69
C LEU A 537 0.59 5.98 -15.17
N GLY A 538 0.29 4.97 -15.98
CA GLY A 538 0.91 4.81 -17.31
C GLY A 538 2.35 4.33 -17.23
N ARG A 539 2.99 4.24 -18.39
CA ARG A 539 4.40 3.90 -18.58
C ARG A 539 5.06 4.98 -19.43
N LEU A 540 6.30 5.34 -19.13
CA LEU A 540 7.10 6.24 -19.96
C LEU A 540 7.39 5.60 -21.31
N LEU A 541 7.33 6.43 -22.36
CA LEU A 541 7.69 6.12 -23.74
C LEU A 541 8.87 7.02 -24.12
N VAL A 542 9.81 6.47 -24.87
CA VAL A 542 10.92 7.25 -25.45
C VAL A 542 11.18 6.82 -26.88
N GLY A 543 11.53 7.75 -27.75
CA GLY A 543 11.94 7.39 -29.11
C GLY A 543 13.43 7.10 -29.27
N GLY A 544 13.74 6.25 -30.23
CA GLY A 544 15.09 5.94 -30.69
C GLY A 544 15.16 4.57 -31.35
N GLY A 545 16.34 4.20 -31.84
CA GLY A 545 16.55 2.87 -32.38
C GLY A 545 17.80 2.72 -33.24
N SER A 546 17.84 1.61 -33.97
CA SER A 546 18.90 1.28 -34.91
C SER A 546 18.39 0.55 -36.16
N GLY A 547 17.11 0.77 -36.50
CA GLY A 547 16.44 0.20 -37.65
C GLY A 547 16.70 0.94 -38.96
N GLY A 548 17.42 2.07 -38.92
CA GLY A 548 17.84 2.82 -40.11
C GLY A 548 16.75 3.66 -40.78
N THR A 549 17.12 4.34 -41.86
CA THR A 549 16.21 5.22 -42.60
C THR A 549 15.17 4.46 -43.41
N ILE A 550 14.21 5.18 -43.97
CA ILE A 550 13.07 4.62 -44.72
C ILE A 550 13.49 3.91 -46.02
N ASN A 551 14.54 4.35 -46.71
CA ASN A 551 15.11 3.63 -47.86
C ASN A 551 16.25 2.66 -47.46
N GLY A 552 16.47 2.45 -46.17
CA GLY A 552 17.33 1.39 -45.63
C GLY A 552 18.81 1.73 -45.48
N ALA A 553 19.17 3.02 -45.36
CA ALA A 553 20.52 3.39 -44.95
C ALA A 553 20.72 3.10 -43.46
N SER A 554 21.94 2.67 -43.08
CA SER A 554 22.29 2.48 -41.67
C SER A 554 22.28 3.80 -40.91
N HIS A 555 21.37 3.93 -39.96
CA HIS A 555 21.28 5.04 -39.01
C HIS A 555 20.80 4.51 -37.66
N SER A 556 21.21 5.18 -36.58
CA SER A 556 20.82 4.86 -35.21
C SER A 556 21.06 6.05 -34.30
N ASP A 557 20.06 6.40 -33.50
CA ASP A 557 20.14 7.41 -32.44
C ASP A 557 19.13 7.06 -31.35
N THR A 558 19.39 7.49 -30.12
CA THR A 558 18.66 7.09 -28.90
C THR A 558 18.88 8.12 -27.81
N VAL A 559 17.88 8.32 -26.93
CA VAL A 559 18.05 9.04 -25.65
C VAL A 559 19.35 8.63 -24.94
N THR A 560 20.11 9.61 -24.43
CA THR A 560 21.37 9.33 -23.73
C THR A 560 21.18 8.48 -22.47
N ARG A 561 22.23 7.74 -22.10
CA ARG A 561 22.21 6.86 -20.91
C ARG A 561 21.94 7.59 -19.60
N GLN A 562 22.28 8.87 -19.52
CA GLN A 562 22.10 9.71 -18.34
C GLN A 562 20.62 10.04 -18.14
N GLU A 563 19.96 10.56 -19.17
CA GLU A 563 18.52 10.84 -19.15
C GLU A 563 17.68 9.55 -19.10
N ARG A 564 18.11 8.49 -19.79
CA ARG A 564 17.53 7.16 -19.60
C ARG A 564 17.63 6.65 -18.17
N ALA A 565 18.69 6.96 -17.43
CA ALA A 565 18.74 6.62 -16.02
C ALA A 565 17.64 7.37 -15.25
N VAL A 566 17.52 8.69 -15.42
CA VAL A 566 16.45 9.46 -14.76
C VAL A 566 15.06 8.89 -15.10
N LEU A 567 14.74 8.69 -16.38
CA LEU A 567 13.45 8.19 -16.84
C LEU A 567 13.16 6.74 -16.41
N ASP A 568 14.10 5.82 -16.61
CA ASP A 568 13.90 4.40 -16.32
C ASP A 568 13.81 4.11 -14.81
N GLY A 569 14.28 5.04 -13.97
CA GLY A 569 14.25 4.96 -12.51
C GLY A 569 12.94 5.40 -11.85
N GLN A 570 12.06 6.08 -12.58
CA GLN A 570 10.78 6.52 -12.05
C GLN A 570 9.78 5.38 -11.96
N ILE A 571 8.67 5.59 -11.23
CA ILE A 571 7.62 4.59 -11.05
C ILE A 571 6.88 4.21 -12.35
N GLN A 572 7.04 5.02 -13.40
CA GLN A 572 6.54 4.77 -14.76
C GLN A 572 7.61 4.10 -15.66
N GLY A 573 8.80 3.81 -15.14
CA GLY A 573 9.91 3.14 -15.81
C GLY A 573 9.93 1.62 -15.59
N PRO A 574 10.78 0.87 -16.33
CA PRO A 574 11.65 1.35 -17.40
C PRO A 574 10.85 1.75 -18.65
N ALA A 575 11.27 2.85 -19.30
CA ALA A 575 10.59 3.41 -20.45
C ALA A 575 10.57 2.44 -21.65
N LEU A 576 9.44 2.40 -22.36
CA LEU A 576 9.30 1.65 -23.60
C LEU A 576 9.89 2.47 -24.75
N GLU A 577 11.00 1.98 -25.30
CA GLU A 577 11.63 2.57 -26.49
C GLU A 577 10.82 2.26 -27.77
N LEU A 578 10.55 3.25 -28.61
CA LEU A 578 9.83 3.11 -29.89
C LEU A 578 10.67 3.71 -31.04
N SER A 579 10.54 3.17 -32.26
CA SER A 579 11.39 3.56 -33.40
C SER A 579 11.03 4.96 -33.92
N SER A 580 11.85 5.96 -33.63
CA SER A 580 11.75 7.33 -34.17
C SER A 580 12.99 7.76 -34.95
N GLU A 581 14.07 6.97 -34.95
CA GLU A 581 15.40 7.28 -35.52
C GLU A 581 15.41 7.45 -37.05
N TRP A 582 14.26 7.26 -37.70
CA TRP A 582 14.07 7.38 -39.14
C TRP A 582 13.51 8.75 -39.54
N LEU A 583 13.09 9.57 -38.57
CA LEU A 583 12.65 10.96 -38.75
C LEU A 583 13.84 11.93 -38.71
N MET A 584 13.65 13.12 -39.25
CA MET A 584 14.67 14.19 -39.26
C MET A 584 14.89 14.77 -37.86
N VAL A 585 13.80 14.99 -37.10
CA VAL A 585 13.87 15.48 -35.72
C VAL A 585 13.98 14.30 -34.74
N GLY A 586 13.23 13.22 -34.97
CA GLY A 586 13.46 11.94 -34.29
C GLY A 586 12.53 11.70 -33.09
N HIS A 587 11.36 12.32 -33.08
CA HIS A 587 10.47 12.37 -31.90
C HIS A 587 9.27 11.41 -32.01
N LEU A 588 8.53 11.25 -30.91
CA LEU A 588 7.35 10.36 -30.86
C LEU A 588 6.05 11.09 -31.20
N ASP A 589 5.93 12.35 -30.83
CA ASP A 589 4.82 13.24 -31.17
C ASP A 589 4.69 13.46 -32.71
N GLU A 590 5.79 13.30 -33.45
CA GLU A 590 5.85 13.21 -34.91
C GLU A 590 5.12 11.97 -35.48
N ILE A 591 4.78 10.97 -34.66
CA ILE A 591 4.27 9.65 -35.09
C ILE A 591 2.86 9.40 -34.55
N PHE A 592 2.62 9.68 -33.27
CA PHE A 592 1.32 9.49 -32.65
C PHE A 592 1.11 10.39 -31.43
N MET A 593 -0.15 10.54 -31.01
CA MET A 593 -0.54 11.24 -29.79
C MET A 593 -1.67 10.49 -29.05
N LEU A 594 -1.61 10.47 -27.72
CA LEU A 594 -2.70 9.99 -26.87
C LEU A 594 -3.76 11.09 -26.69
N VAL A 595 -5.04 10.78 -26.96
CA VAL A 595 -6.16 11.73 -26.78
C VAL A 595 -7.30 11.13 -25.95
N PRO A 596 -8.05 11.94 -25.18
CA PRO A 596 -9.26 11.47 -24.51
C PRO A 596 -10.35 11.11 -25.52
N ALA A 597 -11.32 10.31 -25.10
CA ALA A 597 -12.46 9.91 -25.92
C ALA A 597 -13.71 9.69 -25.04
N PRO A 598 -14.27 10.77 -24.45
CA PRO A 598 -15.41 10.67 -23.53
C PRO A 598 -16.65 9.98 -24.13
N ASN A 599 -16.88 10.11 -25.44
CA ASN A 599 -17.99 9.47 -26.15
C ASN A 599 -17.67 8.06 -26.67
N ALA A 600 -16.45 7.53 -26.47
CA ALA A 600 -16.12 6.18 -26.90
C ALA A 600 -17.04 5.14 -26.21
N THR A 601 -17.53 4.16 -26.98
CA THR A 601 -18.44 3.13 -26.45
C THR A 601 -17.73 2.00 -25.69
N GLY A 602 -16.42 1.84 -25.88
CA GLY A 602 -15.58 0.86 -25.17
C GLY A 602 -15.28 1.23 -23.72
N GLU A 603 -14.54 0.36 -23.04
CA GLU A 603 -14.07 0.58 -21.66
C GLU A 603 -13.00 1.68 -21.60
N ARG A 604 -12.08 1.70 -22.58
CA ARG A 604 -11.08 2.76 -22.76
C ARG A 604 -11.77 4.07 -23.20
N LYS A 605 -11.59 5.13 -22.41
CA LYS A 605 -12.07 6.50 -22.68
C LYS A 605 -10.99 7.40 -23.26
N TRP A 606 -10.14 6.81 -24.10
CA TRP A 606 -9.01 7.41 -24.77
C TRP A 606 -8.71 6.64 -26.06
N LYS A 607 -7.97 7.25 -26.98
CA LYS A 607 -7.51 6.67 -28.24
C LYS A 607 -6.08 7.11 -28.54
N VAL A 608 -5.36 6.33 -29.34
CA VAL A 608 -4.06 6.71 -29.88
C VAL A 608 -4.25 7.17 -31.32
N VAL A 609 -3.96 8.44 -31.59
CA VAL A 609 -4.05 9.08 -32.91
C VAL A 609 -2.70 8.90 -33.61
N PHE A 610 -2.66 8.13 -34.71
CA PHE A 610 -1.45 7.90 -35.51
C PHE A 610 -1.47 8.72 -36.80
N ALA A 611 -0.30 9.19 -37.21
CA ALA A 611 -0.03 9.60 -38.58
C ALA A 611 -0.33 8.44 -39.55
N SER A 612 -1.03 8.70 -40.65
CA SER A 612 -1.35 7.67 -41.66
C SER A 612 -1.12 8.18 -43.08
N PRO A 613 0.07 7.88 -43.66
CA PRO A 613 0.32 8.02 -45.09
C PRO A 613 -0.65 7.21 -45.95
N GLU A 614 -1.09 6.03 -45.49
CA GLU A 614 -2.07 5.23 -46.22
C GLU A 614 -3.42 5.96 -46.31
N LEU A 615 -3.93 6.53 -45.21
CA LEU A 615 -5.18 7.30 -45.21
C LEU A 615 -5.09 8.51 -46.15
N ALA A 616 -3.96 9.24 -46.10
CA ALA A 616 -3.72 10.39 -46.98
C ALA A 616 -3.67 9.98 -48.46
N LEU A 617 -2.88 8.95 -48.82
CA LEU A 617 -2.76 8.43 -50.18
C LEU A 617 -4.08 7.86 -50.71
N ASN A 618 -4.82 7.11 -49.90
CA ASN A 618 -6.10 6.52 -50.30
C ASN A 618 -7.15 7.60 -50.56
N HIS A 619 -7.21 8.66 -49.75
CA HIS A 619 -8.08 9.81 -50.04
C HIS A 619 -7.71 10.50 -51.37
N LEU A 620 -6.42 10.69 -51.66
CA LEU A 620 -5.97 11.22 -52.95
C LEU A 620 -6.40 10.31 -54.11
N ARG A 621 -6.20 8.99 -53.98
CA ARG A 621 -6.59 7.98 -54.98
C ARG A 621 -8.09 8.02 -55.26
N ASP A 622 -8.92 8.07 -54.22
CA ASP A 622 -10.37 8.18 -54.35
C ASP A 622 -10.81 9.47 -55.05
N LEU A 623 -10.21 10.62 -54.72
CA LEU A 623 -10.48 11.88 -55.41
C LEU A 623 -10.13 11.80 -56.90
N SER A 624 -8.98 11.22 -57.26
CA SER A 624 -8.59 11.03 -58.67
C SER A 624 -9.57 10.13 -59.42
N ILE A 625 -9.93 8.98 -58.84
CA ILE A 625 -10.90 8.02 -59.42
C ILE A 625 -12.28 8.65 -59.62
N ASN A 626 -12.73 9.52 -58.69
CA ASN A 626 -14.00 10.23 -58.78
C ASN A 626 -13.94 11.49 -59.67
N GLY A 627 -12.85 11.72 -60.41
CA GLY A 627 -12.71 12.83 -61.36
C GLY A 627 -12.34 14.18 -60.72
N GLN A 628 -11.99 14.19 -59.44
CA GLN A 628 -11.54 15.35 -58.67
C GLN A 628 -10.00 15.48 -58.63
N GLY A 629 -9.28 14.76 -59.50
CA GLY A 629 -7.81 14.76 -59.62
C GLY A 629 -7.16 16.14 -59.88
N SER A 630 -7.95 17.14 -60.29
CA SER A 630 -7.51 18.53 -60.43
C SER A 630 -7.64 19.37 -59.15
N ALA A 631 -8.16 18.81 -58.06
CA ALA A 631 -8.21 19.48 -56.75
C ALA A 631 -6.80 19.85 -56.29
N VAL A 632 -6.70 21.02 -55.66
CA VAL A 632 -5.43 21.66 -55.30
C VAL A 632 -5.07 21.31 -53.87
N VAL A 633 -3.83 20.88 -53.65
CA VAL A 633 -3.21 20.64 -52.33
C VAL A 633 -2.20 21.75 -52.07
N PHE A 634 -2.02 22.18 -50.82
CA PHE A 634 -1.18 23.32 -50.43
C PHE A 634 -1.56 24.62 -51.17
N GLN A 635 -2.86 24.93 -51.19
CA GLN A 635 -3.40 26.05 -51.98
C GLN A 635 -2.77 27.39 -51.59
N ALA A 636 -2.12 28.04 -52.55
CA ALA A 636 -1.43 29.32 -52.39
C ALA A 636 -0.30 29.35 -51.32
N LEU A 637 0.23 28.20 -50.92
CA LEU A 637 1.35 28.09 -49.98
C LEU A 637 2.71 28.00 -50.70
N GLU A 638 3.75 28.44 -50.01
CA GLU A 638 5.14 28.44 -50.49
C GLU A 638 6.08 27.82 -49.46
N ILE A 639 7.14 27.16 -49.94
CA ILE A 639 8.27 26.68 -49.14
C ILE A 639 9.53 27.50 -49.45
N PRO A 640 10.45 27.66 -48.48
CA PRO A 640 11.69 28.40 -48.67
C PRO A 640 12.66 27.69 -49.63
N ARG A 641 13.59 28.46 -50.21
CA ARG A 641 14.73 27.96 -50.99
C ARG A 641 16.03 28.31 -50.29
N TYR A 642 16.69 27.31 -49.72
CA TYR A 642 17.97 27.50 -49.04
C TYR A 642 19.15 27.58 -50.02
N ASN A 643 20.16 28.38 -49.68
CA ASN A 643 21.48 28.24 -50.28
C ASN A 643 22.33 27.18 -49.55
N ARG A 644 23.56 26.98 -50.01
CA ARG A 644 24.52 26.03 -49.44
C ARG A 644 25.03 26.36 -48.02
N PHE A 645 24.49 27.40 -47.38
CA PHE A 645 24.81 27.88 -46.04
C PHE A 645 23.57 27.92 -45.13
N GLY A 646 22.43 27.38 -45.57
CA GLY A 646 21.16 27.39 -44.82
C GLY A 646 20.37 28.70 -44.89
N GLU A 647 20.81 29.69 -45.67
CA GLU A 647 20.09 30.99 -45.75
C GLU A 647 18.95 30.93 -46.79
N ILE A 648 17.79 31.49 -46.46
CA ILE A 648 16.66 31.61 -47.39
C ILE A 648 17.00 32.60 -48.51
N THR A 649 16.98 32.13 -49.76
CA THR A 649 17.27 32.92 -50.98
C THR A 649 16.03 33.26 -51.81
N GLY A 650 14.87 32.78 -51.40
CA GLY A 650 13.59 33.02 -52.05
C GLY A 650 12.57 31.95 -51.67
N TRP A 651 11.42 32.01 -52.32
CA TRP A 651 10.28 31.12 -52.09
C TRP A 651 9.91 30.37 -53.36
N GLN A 652 9.22 29.24 -53.20
CA GLN A 652 8.62 28.50 -54.31
C GLN A 652 7.27 27.92 -53.90
N SER A 653 6.32 27.94 -54.83
CA SER A 653 5.01 27.29 -54.68
C SER A 653 5.13 25.84 -54.20
N ALA A 654 4.55 25.55 -53.04
CA ALA A 654 4.30 24.19 -52.55
C ALA A 654 3.10 23.55 -53.28
N GLN A 655 2.22 24.39 -53.83
CA GLN A 655 0.95 24.01 -54.43
C GLN A 655 1.09 22.91 -55.49
N SER A 656 0.30 21.84 -55.34
CA SER A 656 0.21 20.73 -56.27
C SER A 656 -1.24 20.39 -56.59
N SER A 657 -1.47 19.43 -57.49
CA SER A 657 -2.79 18.83 -57.70
C SER A 657 -2.78 17.36 -57.30
N VAL A 658 -3.94 16.81 -56.92
CA VAL A 658 -4.09 15.38 -56.58
C VAL A 658 -3.45 14.45 -57.63
N ASP A 659 -3.78 14.64 -58.91
CA ASP A 659 -3.21 13.87 -60.02
C ASP A 659 -1.71 14.12 -60.24
N ALA A 660 -1.14 15.22 -59.74
CA ALA A 660 0.29 15.47 -59.83
C ALA A 660 1.06 14.74 -58.72
N MET A 661 0.53 14.77 -57.49
CA MET A 661 1.06 13.99 -56.37
C MET A 661 1.00 12.49 -56.67
N LEU A 662 -0.13 11.97 -57.16
CA LEU A 662 -0.25 10.54 -57.51
C LEU A 662 0.57 10.10 -58.73
N ARG A 663 1.07 11.03 -59.55
CA ARG A 663 2.01 10.74 -60.64
C ARG A 663 3.46 10.73 -60.19
N ASP A 664 3.75 11.22 -59.00
CA ASP A 664 5.05 11.11 -58.35
C ASP A 664 5.15 9.74 -57.65
N THR A 665 5.60 8.73 -58.41
CA THR A 665 5.71 7.36 -57.90
C THR A 665 6.74 7.23 -56.78
N GLU A 666 7.75 8.09 -56.75
CA GLU A 666 8.78 8.08 -55.70
C GLU A 666 8.18 8.54 -54.36
N MET A 667 7.40 9.63 -54.37
CA MET A 667 6.64 10.08 -53.20
C MET A 667 5.64 9.01 -52.70
N VAL A 668 4.88 8.39 -53.62
CA VAL A 668 3.90 7.34 -53.24
C VAL A 668 4.60 6.13 -52.62
N GLU A 669 5.63 5.58 -53.28
CA GLU A 669 6.36 4.41 -52.78
C GLU A 669 7.12 4.70 -51.48
N TYR A 670 7.63 5.93 -51.29
CA TYR A 670 8.25 6.36 -50.03
C TYR A 670 7.23 6.35 -48.89
N ASN A 671 6.04 6.91 -49.12
CA ASN A 671 4.97 6.96 -48.11
C ASN A 671 4.41 5.58 -47.76
N GLU A 672 4.39 4.63 -48.71
CA GLU A 672 4.05 3.22 -48.42
C GLU A 672 5.11 2.54 -47.52
N ARG A 673 6.40 2.92 -47.65
CA ARG A 673 7.46 2.48 -46.72
C ARG A 673 7.36 3.16 -45.35
N VAL A 674 6.99 4.45 -45.30
CA VAL A 674 6.75 5.15 -44.04
C VAL A 674 5.56 4.54 -43.29
N GLN A 675 4.44 4.26 -43.97
CA GLN A 675 3.32 3.53 -43.36
C GLN A 675 3.79 2.19 -42.74
N SER A 676 4.62 1.43 -43.47
CA SER A 676 5.16 0.16 -42.98
C SER A 676 6.03 0.31 -41.72
N ARG A 677 6.74 1.45 -41.57
CA ARG A 677 7.49 1.79 -40.35
C ARG A 677 6.53 2.14 -39.20
N ILE A 678 5.53 3.01 -39.45
CA ILE A 678 4.51 3.40 -38.46
C ILE A 678 3.71 2.17 -37.98
N ASP A 679 3.33 1.27 -38.88
CA ASP A 679 2.65 0.02 -38.55
C ASP A 679 3.45 -0.84 -37.57
N SER A 680 4.79 -0.90 -37.71
CA SER A 680 5.65 -1.66 -36.78
C SER A 680 5.69 -1.04 -35.37
N ILE A 681 5.57 0.29 -35.27
CA ILE A 681 5.51 1.04 -34.01
C ILE A 681 4.14 0.82 -33.37
N ARG A 682 3.07 0.93 -34.16
CA ARG A 682 1.69 0.62 -33.75
C ARG A 682 1.58 -0.82 -33.26
N GLU A 683 2.16 -1.80 -33.96
CA GLU A 683 2.17 -3.20 -33.54
C GLU A 683 2.93 -3.39 -32.22
N LYS A 684 4.09 -2.74 -32.04
CA LYS A 684 4.85 -2.79 -30.79
C LYS A 684 4.05 -2.22 -29.61
N LEU A 685 3.44 -1.05 -29.77
CA LEU A 685 2.60 -0.41 -28.75
C LEU A 685 1.34 -1.24 -28.46
N ALA A 686 0.71 -1.81 -29.51
CA ALA A 686 -0.47 -2.64 -29.37
C ALA A 686 -0.20 -3.95 -28.62
N ASN A 687 0.93 -4.60 -28.88
CA ASN A 687 1.36 -5.81 -28.17
C ASN A 687 1.70 -5.54 -26.70
N GLU A 688 2.29 -4.39 -26.39
CA GLU A 688 2.61 -3.99 -25.01
C GLU A 688 1.33 -3.65 -24.22
N MET A 689 0.47 -2.78 -24.75
CA MET A 689 -0.70 -2.24 -24.04
C MET A 689 -2.00 -3.05 -24.24
N ASN A 690 -1.96 -4.17 -24.96
CA ASN A 690 -3.13 -4.93 -25.42
C ASN A 690 -4.15 -4.05 -26.19
N LEU A 691 -3.67 -3.23 -27.14
CA LEU A 691 -4.55 -2.38 -27.96
C LEU A 691 -5.28 -3.19 -29.02
N THR A 692 -6.46 -2.73 -29.38
CA THR A 692 -7.26 -3.25 -30.50
C THR A 692 -7.39 -2.20 -31.60
N ALA A 693 -7.93 -2.59 -32.76
CA ALA A 693 -8.21 -1.64 -33.84
C ALA A 693 -9.26 -0.56 -33.45
N ASP A 694 -10.07 -0.77 -32.40
CA ASP A 694 -10.97 0.27 -31.87
C ASP A 694 -10.17 1.37 -31.16
N ASP A 695 -9.01 1.06 -30.59
CA ASP A 695 -8.21 1.97 -29.75
C ASP A 695 -7.32 2.93 -30.55
N VAL A 696 -7.24 2.72 -31.87
CA VAL A 696 -6.43 3.48 -32.80
C VAL A 696 -7.31 4.36 -33.68
N VAL A 697 -6.87 5.59 -33.87
CA VAL A 697 -7.44 6.54 -34.82
C VAL A 697 -6.33 6.95 -35.78
N GLU A 698 -6.64 7.11 -37.07
CA GLU A 698 -5.66 7.52 -38.07
C GLU A 698 -6.01 8.91 -38.62
N VAL A 699 -4.98 9.73 -38.84
CA VAL A 699 -5.11 11.08 -39.42
C VAL A 699 -4.21 11.24 -40.66
N PRO A 700 -4.64 11.99 -41.69
CA PRO A 700 -3.96 12.02 -42.98
C PRO A 700 -2.66 12.84 -42.92
N VAL A 701 -1.52 12.16 -42.97
CA VAL A 701 -0.19 12.79 -43.04
C VAL A 701 0.70 12.05 -44.01
N LEU A 702 1.24 12.76 -44.99
CA LEU A 702 2.34 12.31 -45.85
C LEU A 702 3.68 12.78 -45.27
N TYR A 703 4.73 12.06 -45.60
CA TYR A 703 6.12 12.39 -45.30
C TYR A 703 6.92 12.56 -46.59
N GLU A 704 8.05 13.25 -46.49
CA GLU A 704 9.06 13.36 -47.55
C GLU A 704 10.48 13.28 -46.99
N ILE A 705 11.45 13.17 -47.89
CA ILE A 705 12.87 13.10 -47.53
C ILE A 705 13.38 14.52 -47.31
N ASP A 706 13.85 14.82 -46.11
CA ASP A 706 14.68 16.00 -45.84
C ASP A 706 16.16 15.59 -45.80
N GLY A 707 17.05 16.50 -46.19
CA GLY A 707 18.50 16.31 -46.29
C GLY A 707 19.31 17.45 -45.69
N TYR A 708 18.74 18.22 -44.74
CA TYR A 708 19.29 19.46 -44.21
C TYR A 708 20.77 19.41 -43.74
N ASP A 709 21.26 18.27 -43.24
CA ASP A 709 22.67 18.10 -42.80
C ASP A 709 23.53 17.19 -43.72
N GLY A 710 23.05 16.85 -44.92
CA GLY A 710 23.77 15.91 -45.81
C GLY A 710 23.93 14.48 -45.25
N ALA A 711 23.23 14.19 -44.16
CA ALA A 711 23.02 12.86 -43.59
C ALA A 711 22.05 12.03 -44.47
N ALA A 712 21.63 10.88 -43.95
CA ALA A 712 20.81 9.91 -44.66
C ALA A 712 19.38 10.43 -44.94
N ASP A 713 18.61 9.63 -45.67
CA ASP A 713 17.24 9.88 -46.15
C ASP A 713 16.17 9.84 -45.04
N LEU A 714 16.33 10.73 -44.05
CA LEU A 714 15.42 10.90 -42.92
C LEU A 714 14.09 11.53 -43.37
N ALA A 715 13.02 11.16 -42.68
CA ALA A 715 11.67 11.60 -42.99
C ALA A 715 11.31 12.89 -42.26
N ALA A 716 10.66 13.82 -42.95
CA ALA A 716 9.96 14.95 -42.38
C ALA A 716 8.48 14.91 -42.81
N ALA A 717 7.57 15.51 -42.04
CA ALA A 717 6.18 15.66 -42.45
C ALA A 717 6.08 16.56 -43.70
N ARG A 718 5.39 16.10 -44.75
CA ARG A 718 5.22 16.82 -46.03
C ARG A 718 4.01 17.76 -46.01
N ASN A 719 3.03 17.44 -45.19
CA ASN A 719 1.96 18.34 -44.78
C ASN A 719 2.01 18.47 -43.26
N PRO A 720 1.45 19.54 -42.67
CA PRO A 720 1.44 19.71 -41.23
C PRO A 720 0.97 18.44 -40.51
N GLY A 721 1.82 17.95 -39.60
CA GLY A 721 1.67 16.68 -38.90
C GLY A 721 0.44 16.67 -37.99
N VAL A 722 -0.70 16.23 -38.50
CA VAL A 722 -2.01 16.33 -37.83
C VAL A 722 -2.04 15.69 -36.43
N GLN A 723 -1.26 14.63 -36.21
CA GLN A 723 -1.10 13.95 -34.92
C GLN A 723 -0.28 14.75 -33.91
N ASN A 724 0.60 15.66 -34.35
CA ASN A 724 1.43 16.53 -33.52
C ASN A 724 0.57 17.71 -33.00
N LEU A 725 -0.48 17.36 -32.27
CA LEU A 725 -1.57 18.22 -31.82
C LEU A 725 -1.47 18.44 -30.31
N VAL A 726 -1.97 19.58 -29.83
CA VAL A 726 -2.02 19.85 -28.38
C VAL A 726 -3.38 19.41 -27.83
N VAL A 727 -3.34 18.61 -26.78
CA VAL A 727 -4.50 18.16 -26.02
C VAL A 727 -4.69 19.06 -24.80
N VAL A 728 -5.84 19.68 -24.65
CA VAL A 728 -6.19 20.47 -23.45
C VAL A 728 -7.59 20.07 -23.00
N ASN A 729 -7.66 19.07 -22.12
CA ASN A 729 -8.91 18.40 -21.75
C ASN A 729 -9.61 17.82 -23.00
N ASP A 730 -10.86 18.20 -23.28
CA ASP A 730 -11.63 17.80 -24.46
C ASP A 730 -11.39 18.69 -25.71
N ARG A 731 -10.56 19.74 -25.59
CA ARG A 731 -10.19 20.65 -26.68
C ARG A 731 -8.89 20.21 -27.35
N LEU A 732 -8.88 20.14 -28.68
CA LEU A 732 -7.68 19.86 -29.47
C LEU A 732 -7.27 21.07 -30.32
N PHE A 733 -6.00 21.44 -30.25
CA PHE A 733 -5.37 22.37 -31.19
C PHE A 733 -4.56 21.54 -32.20
N VAL A 734 -5.11 21.42 -33.40
CA VAL A 734 -4.65 20.47 -34.42
C VAL A 734 -3.94 21.23 -35.56
N PRO A 735 -2.75 20.83 -36.00
CA PRO A 735 -2.12 21.37 -37.19
C PRO A 735 -3.05 21.32 -38.40
N ASN A 736 -3.20 22.45 -39.10
CA ASN A 736 -4.02 22.51 -40.31
C ASN A 736 -3.35 21.69 -41.43
N PRO A 737 -3.94 20.59 -41.94
CA PRO A 737 -3.28 19.69 -42.89
C PRO A 737 -3.04 20.28 -44.29
N GLN A 738 -3.66 21.41 -44.66
CA GLN A 738 -3.50 22.07 -45.96
C GLN A 738 -3.75 21.13 -47.17
N GLY A 739 -4.77 20.26 -47.02
CA GLY A 739 -5.08 19.16 -47.93
C GLY A 739 -5.77 19.53 -49.24
N PRO A 740 -6.35 18.55 -49.96
CA PRO A 740 -7.08 18.78 -51.19
C PRO A 740 -8.29 19.71 -50.97
N MET A 741 -8.33 20.83 -51.70
CA MET A 741 -9.42 21.78 -51.63
C MET A 741 -10.61 21.32 -52.49
N LEU A 742 -11.72 21.00 -51.80
CA LEU A 742 -12.96 20.46 -52.35
C LEU A 742 -14.10 21.46 -52.08
N ASP A 743 -14.64 22.08 -53.14
CA ASP A 743 -15.72 23.08 -53.08
C ASP A 743 -15.49 24.22 -52.05
N GLY A 744 -14.22 24.57 -51.81
CA GLY A 744 -13.80 25.61 -50.88
C GLY A 744 -13.51 25.15 -49.45
N SER A 745 -13.53 23.83 -49.18
CA SER A 745 -13.16 23.22 -47.90
C SER A 745 -11.95 22.31 -48.05
N ASP A 746 -11.12 22.20 -47.02
CA ASP A 746 -10.01 21.24 -46.97
C ASP A 746 -10.56 19.82 -46.69
N GLY A 747 -10.31 18.88 -47.61
CA GLY A 747 -10.77 17.51 -47.49
C GLY A 747 -10.07 16.71 -46.38
N TRP A 748 -8.81 17.00 -46.06
CA TRP A 748 -8.10 16.36 -44.95
C TRP A 748 -8.55 16.91 -43.60
N GLN A 749 -8.87 18.21 -43.48
CA GLN A 749 -9.60 18.72 -42.31
C GLN A 749 -10.94 17.97 -42.11
N GLY A 750 -11.64 17.66 -43.20
CA GLY A 750 -12.88 16.88 -43.18
C GLY A 750 -12.68 15.46 -42.61
N LEU A 751 -11.63 14.75 -43.04
CA LEU A 751 -11.28 13.43 -42.48
C LEU A 751 -10.93 13.52 -41.00
N THR A 752 -10.08 14.47 -40.61
CA THR A 752 -9.66 14.65 -39.21
C THR A 752 -10.83 14.97 -38.29
N ARG A 753 -11.78 15.82 -38.70
CA ARG A 753 -13.03 16.05 -37.94
C ARG A 753 -13.86 14.79 -37.83
N ALA A 754 -14.05 14.06 -38.94
CA ALA A 754 -14.80 12.81 -38.94
C ALA A 754 -14.18 11.70 -38.06
N ALA A 755 -12.87 11.75 -37.83
CA ALA A 755 -12.14 10.85 -36.94
C ALA A 755 -12.23 11.25 -35.46
N LEU A 756 -12.09 12.56 -35.14
CA LEU A 756 -11.91 13.04 -33.76
C LEU A 756 -13.19 13.58 -33.10
N GLU A 757 -14.05 14.31 -33.81
CA GLU A 757 -15.26 14.90 -33.23
C GLU A 757 -16.24 13.85 -32.66
N PRO A 758 -16.45 12.67 -33.28
CA PRO A 758 -17.30 11.62 -32.69
C PRO A 758 -16.83 11.10 -31.34
N LEU A 759 -15.54 11.25 -31.00
CA LEU A 759 -14.98 10.89 -29.69
C LEU A 759 -15.44 11.86 -28.59
N GLY A 760 -16.04 13.00 -28.95
CA GLY A 760 -16.44 14.07 -28.05
C GLY A 760 -15.40 15.16 -27.90
N LEU A 761 -14.55 15.36 -28.92
CA LEU A 761 -13.45 16.31 -28.92
C LEU A 761 -13.77 17.56 -29.76
N ASP A 762 -13.36 18.73 -29.27
CA ASP A 762 -13.55 20.02 -29.92
C ASP A 762 -12.30 20.39 -30.74
N VAL A 763 -12.38 20.19 -32.06
CA VAL A 763 -11.25 20.31 -32.99
C VAL A 763 -11.08 21.74 -33.54
N SER A 764 -9.97 22.38 -33.19
CA SER A 764 -9.54 23.66 -33.75
C SER A 764 -8.30 23.50 -34.63
N PHE A 765 -8.43 23.78 -35.92
CA PHE A 765 -7.27 23.82 -36.80
C PHE A 765 -6.46 25.10 -36.58
N VAL A 766 -5.16 24.92 -36.41
CA VAL A 766 -4.17 25.97 -36.23
C VAL A 766 -3.36 26.07 -37.51
N ASP A 767 -3.27 27.27 -38.10
CA ASP A 767 -2.34 27.47 -39.21
C ASP A 767 -0.92 27.59 -38.66
N VAL A 768 -0.09 26.62 -39.03
CA VAL A 768 1.28 26.42 -38.55
C VAL A 768 2.30 26.48 -39.69
N TRP A 769 1.84 26.65 -40.95
CA TRP A 769 2.67 26.39 -42.13
C TRP A 769 4.00 27.16 -42.10
N TYR A 770 3.92 28.48 -41.91
CA TYR A 770 5.10 29.36 -41.88
C TYR A 770 5.75 29.46 -40.50
N SER A 771 5.01 29.17 -39.42
CA SER A 771 5.46 29.44 -38.04
C SER A 771 6.11 28.25 -37.35
N TYR A 772 5.80 27.03 -37.78
CA TYR A 772 6.38 25.79 -37.25
C TYR A 772 6.72 24.80 -38.37
N HIS A 773 5.77 24.49 -39.27
CA HIS A 773 5.90 23.35 -40.21
C HIS A 773 7.13 23.44 -41.14
N ILE A 774 7.38 24.58 -41.78
CA ILE A 774 8.59 24.76 -42.63
C ILE A 774 9.92 24.78 -41.85
N LEU A 775 9.86 24.70 -40.52
CA LEU A 775 10.99 24.55 -39.60
C LEU A 775 11.03 23.13 -38.99
N VAL A 776 10.28 22.19 -39.54
CA VAL A 776 10.27 20.75 -39.18
C VAL A 776 9.69 20.46 -37.78
N GLY A 777 8.62 21.18 -37.39
CA GLY A 777 7.84 20.86 -36.19
C GLY A 777 6.42 21.43 -36.29
N GLU A 778 5.50 21.07 -35.39
CA GLU A 778 4.12 21.58 -35.43
C GLU A 778 3.71 22.26 -34.12
N ILE A 779 2.41 22.29 -33.81
CA ILE A 779 1.90 23.05 -32.67
C ILE A 779 2.16 22.35 -31.33
N HIS A 780 2.30 21.03 -31.28
CA HIS A 780 2.75 20.33 -30.07
C HIS A 780 4.18 20.72 -29.73
N CYS A 781 5.13 20.51 -30.66
CA CYS A 781 6.54 20.92 -30.51
C CYS A 781 6.71 22.38 -30.05
N GLY A 782 5.82 23.28 -30.49
CA GLY A 782 5.81 24.70 -30.17
C GLY A 782 5.20 25.12 -28.83
N THR A 783 4.76 24.16 -27.99
CA THR A 783 4.06 24.39 -26.71
C THR A 783 4.47 23.34 -25.67
N GLU A 784 3.97 23.43 -24.44
CA GLU A 784 4.05 22.36 -23.43
C GLU A 784 2.83 22.49 -22.49
N VAL A 785 2.36 21.40 -21.87
CA VAL A 785 1.16 21.40 -21.03
C VAL A 785 1.45 20.82 -19.65
N GLN A 786 1.42 21.67 -18.63
CA GLN A 786 1.34 21.22 -17.24
C GLN A 786 -0.06 20.66 -16.97
N HIS A 787 -0.10 19.48 -16.37
CA HIS A 787 -1.33 18.79 -16.01
C HIS A 787 -1.45 18.60 -14.49
N VAL A 788 -2.70 18.48 -14.02
CA VAL A 788 -3.04 18.16 -12.63
C VAL A 788 -2.38 16.83 -12.24
N PRO A 789 -1.71 16.76 -11.08
CA PRO A 789 -1.16 15.52 -10.51
C PRO A 789 -2.18 14.39 -10.38
N TYR A 790 -1.74 13.13 -10.53
CA TYR A 790 -2.63 11.98 -10.30
C TYR A 790 -3.04 11.89 -8.84
N THR A 791 -4.34 11.67 -8.58
CA THR A 791 -4.85 11.37 -7.22
C THR A 791 -4.44 9.98 -6.70
N THR A 792 -3.81 9.15 -7.54
CA THR A 792 -3.31 7.83 -7.17
C THR A 792 -1.93 7.98 -6.55
N ALA A 793 -1.84 7.79 -5.23
CA ALA A 793 -0.57 7.83 -4.51
C ALA A 793 0.44 6.80 -5.04
N TRP A 794 1.66 7.23 -5.39
CA TRP A 794 2.67 6.39 -6.04
C TRP A 794 3.17 5.25 -5.13
N TRP A 795 3.25 5.47 -3.83
CA TRP A 795 3.62 4.44 -2.85
C TRP A 795 2.61 3.28 -2.77
N SER A 796 1.38 3.50 -3.24
CA SER A 796 0.39 2.41 -3.37
C SER A 796 0.68 1.47 -4.55
N VAL A 797 1.54 1.89 -5.50
CA VAL A 797 1.79 1.17 -6.76
C VAL A 797 3.20 0.56 -6.86
N GLU A 798 4.15 0.98 -6.01
CA GLU A 798 5.48 0.36 -5.95
C GLU A 798 5.40 -1.12 -5.50
N GLY A 799 6.13 -1.99 -6.20
CA GLY A 799 6.18 -3.43 -5.93
C GLY A 799 5.02 -4.25 -6.53
N ARG A 800 4.30 -3.74 -7.53
CA ARG A 800 3.17 -4.44 -8.22
C ARG A 800 3.49 -4.94 -9.64
#